data_AF-A0A0E0FBK8-F1
#
_entry.id   AF-A0A0E0FBK8-F1
#
_cell.length_a   1.000
_cell.length_b   1.000
_cell.length_c   1.000
_cell.angle_alpha   90.00
_cell.angle_beta   90.00
_cell.angle_gamma   90.00
#
_symmetry.space_group_name_H-M   'P 1'
#
loop_
_entity.id
_entity.type
_entity.pdbx_description
1 polymer ?
#
loop_
_entity_poly.entity_id
_entity_poly.type
_entity_poly.pdbx_seq_one_letter_code
_entity_poly.pdbx_strand_id
1 'polypeptide(L)'
;MKMPLLLLIAIVVVSLSRGNGEQTDLTRETFPAGFVFGTASSAYQVEGNALQYGRGPCIWDTFLMQPGVTPDNSTANVTVDEYHRYMDDVDNMVRVGFDAYRFSISWSRIFPSGLGKINKDGVDYYHRLIDYMLANNIIPYVVLYHYDLPQVLHDQYKGWLHPRIVRDFVRYADFCFKTYGHKVKNWFTINEPRMMANHGYGDGFFPPGRCTGCQPGGNSATEPYIAAHNLLLSHAAAVRTYRDKLFRRGRLASFSILYGMSHSPTKKRITQLHIEPGSSPLAGDTSYTVHQSLLLHGVRTKVELNFHLKLLLETMQNAVKERLPNFTPEQSEMIKGSADYIAINHYTTYYVSHHVNKTSISYLNDWDVKISYERNGVPIGKQAYSNWLYVVPWGIYKAVMHVKEKYKDPIIIIGENGIDQPGNETLPGALYDFFRIQYFDQYLHELKRAIKDGARVTGYFAWSLLDNFEWRLGFTSKFGIVYVDRSTFTRYPKDSTRWFRKMIKSELKHRERRVEESKQEKKEREMAATASLKSSLLLPSPISDFSSAALSISTQARRRSWQPRGARMQVAAAADSKNILVMGGTRFIGVFLSRLLVKEGHQVTLFTRGKAPITQQLPGESDAEYAEFSSKVLHLKGDRQDFDFVKTSLAAKGFDVVYDINVLSRDFSRISAHGFTGREAVEVAPILDALPNLEQYIYCSSAGVYLKSDLLPHFETDAVDPKSRHKGKLETESLLETRDVNWTSIRPVYIYGPLNYNPVEEWFFHRLKAGRPIPVPGAGNQITQLGHVKDLATAFVLALGNPKASKQVFNISGAKYVTFDGLARACAKAGGFPEPEIVHYNPKDFDFGKKKAFPFRDQHFFASIEKATLELGWKPEYDLVEGLTDSYNLDFGRGTFRKAADFTTDDMILGKKLVSV
;
A
#
# COMPACT_ATOMS: atom_id res chain seq x y z
N MET A 1 -61.20 -6.46 -14.00
CA MET A 1 -61.74 -5.12 -13.63
C MET A 1 -60.58 -4.15 -13.46
N LYS A 2 -60.75 -2.92 -13.97
CA LYS A 2 -59.72 -1.86 -14.13
C LYS A 2 -59.52 -1.03 -12.85
N MET A 3 -58.25 -0.67 -12.58
CA MET A 3 -57.71 0.60 -12.01
C MET A 3 -58.02 0.98 -10.52
N PRO A 4 -57.25 1.90 -9.88
CA PRO A 4 -55.80 1.85 -9.56
C PRO A 4 -55.50 2.40 -8.13
N LEU A 5 -54.28 2.22 -7.59
CA LEU A 5 -53.83 2.99 -6.41
C LEU A 5 -52.36 3.44 -6.56
N LEU A 6 -52.16 4.73 -6.24
CA LEU A 6 -50.96 5.53 -6.46
C LEU A 6 -49.68 4.95 -5.84
N LEU A 7 -48.58 4.98 -6.61
CA LEU A 7 -47.22 4.75 -6.13
C LEU A 7 -46.51 6.11 -5.96
N LEU A 8 -46.26 6.53 -4.72
CA LEU A 8 -45.33 7.61 -4.40
C LEU A 8 -43.90 7.05 -4.46
N ILE A 9 -43.15 7.42 -5.51
CA ILE A 9 -41.71 7.12 -5.62
C ILE A 9 -40.95 8.18 -4.81
N ALA A 10 -40.49 7.79 -3.61
CA ALA A 10 -39.42 8.48 -2.91
C ALA A 10 -38.09 8.12 -3.58
N ILE A 11 -37.50 9.06 -4.32
CA ILE A 11 -36.14 8.95 -4.85
C ILE A 11 -35.18 9.03 -3.67
N VAL A 12 -34.67 7.88 -3.24
CA VAL A 12 -33.45 7.80 -2.44
C VAL A 12 -32.29 8.09 -3.40
N VAL A 13 -31.70 9.28 -3.29
CA VAL A 13 -30.39 9.55 -3.88
C VAL A 13 -29.38 8.71 -3.09
N VAL A 14 -29.11 7.51 -3.60
CA VAL A 14 -27.89 6.78 -3.25
C VAL A 14 -26.77 7.45 -4.03
N SER A 15 -25.94 8.22 -3.34
CA SER A 15 -24.64 8.64 -3.88
C SER A 15 -23.76 7.41 -4.02
N LEU A 16 -23.91 6.70 -5.14
CA LEU A 16 -22.88 5.84 -5.69
C LEU A 16 -21.87 6.75 -6.36
N SER A 17 -20.91 7.28 -5.59
CA SER A 17 -19.68 7.81 -6.16
C SER A 17 -18.96 6.66 -6.85
N ARG A 18 -19.01 6.69 -8.17
CA ARG A 18 -18.28 5.81 -9.09
C ARG A 18 -16.79 5.88 -8.76
N GLY A 19 -16.13 4.73 -8.76
CA GLY A 19 -14.68 4.62 -8.65
C GLY A 19 -14.00 5.29 -9.83
N ASN A 20 -13.62 6.55 -9.64
CA ASN A 20 -12.43 7.11 -10.27
C ASN A 20 -11.25 6.73 -9.38
N GLY A 21 -10.12 6.35 -9.97
CA GLY A 21 -8.83 6.36 -9.27
C GLY A 21 -8.41 7.79 -8.97
N GLU A 22 -9.19 8.46 -8.12
CA GLU A 22 -8.80 9.74 -7.55
C GLU A 22 -7.54 9.49 -6.73
N GLN A 23 -6.50 10.22 -7.09
CA GLN A 23 -5.43 10.56 -6.17
C GLN A 23 -6.09 10.95 -4.84
N THR A 24 -5.82 10.17 -3.78
CA THR A 24 -6.46 10.37 -2.48
C THR A 24 -6.42 11.83 -2.06
N ASP A 25 -7.56 12.36 -1.61
CA ASP A 25 -7.63 13.71 -1.03
C ASP A 25 -7.05 13.74 0.40
N LEU A 26 -6.71 12.57 0.94
CA LEU A 26 -6.14 12.42 2.27
C LEU A 26 -4.71 12.94 2.28
N THR A 27 -4.50 13.92 3.15
CA THR A 27 -3.18 14.39 3.55
C THR A 27 -3.14 14.47 5.07
N ARG A 28 -1.95 14.60 5.67
CA ARG A 28 -1.82 14.84 7.11
C ARG A 28 -2.70 16.00 7.60
N GLU A 29 -2.84 17.06 6.80
CA GLU A 29 -3.60 18.27 7.13
C GLU A 29 -5.12 18.04 7.14
N THR A 30 -5.59 16.95 6.52
CA THR A 30 -7.01 16.56 6.58
C THR A 30 -7.41 15.95 7.93
N PHE A 31 -6.44 15.67 8.81
CA PHE A 31 -6.64 15.18 10.16
C PHE A 31 -6.31 16.29 11.19
N PRO A 32 -6.84 16.19 12.43
CA PRO A 32 -6.58 17.20 13.47
C PRO A 32 -5.09 17.42 13.71
N ALA A 33 -4.72 18.65 14.08
CA ALA A 33 -3.35 18.95 14.48
C ALA A 33 -2.90 18.04 15.63
N GLY A 34 -1.73 17.41 15.49
CA GLY A 34 -1.21 16.44 16.46
C GLY A 34 -1.84 15.04 16.35
N PHE A 35 -2.62 14.75 15.31
CA PHE A 35 -3.07 13.39 15.01
C PHE A 35 -1.87 12.49 14.73
N VAL A 36 -1.83 11.34 15.41
CA VAL A 36 -0.72 10.39 15.37
C VAL A 36 -0.97 9.35 14.29
N PHE A 37 -0.06 9.26 13.31
CA PHE A 37 -0.01 8.14 12.38
C PHE A 37 1.08 7.18 12.80
N GLY A 38 0.75 5.90 12.96
CA GLY A 38 1.72 4.87 13.31
C GLY A 38 1.44 3.53 12.64
N THR A 39 2.30 2.57 12.95
CA THR A 39 2.14 1.15 12.60
C THR A 39 2.14 0.32 13.88
N ALA A 40 1.61 -0.90 13.80
CA ALA A 40 1.53 -1.82 14.93
C ALA A 40 2.18 -3.18 14.65
N SER A 41 2.66 -3.82 15.72
CA SER A 41 3.13 -5.20 15.78
C SER A 41 2.89 -5.82 17.16
N SER A 42 3.18 -7.12 17.31
CA SER A 42 3.22 -7.79 18.60
C SER A 42 4.45 -8.69 18.73
N ALA A 43 4.98 -8.79 19.95
CA ALA A 43 6.25 -9.44 20.26
C ALA A 43 6.37 -10.84 19.67
N TYR A 44 5.39 -11.70 19.95
CA TYR A 44 5.40 -13.08 19.47
C TYR A 44 5.33 -13.18 17.94
N GLN A 45 4.69 -12.21 17.29
CA GLN A 45 4.50 -12.22 15.85
C GLN A 45 5.72 -11.71 15.08
N VAL A 46 6.59 -10.88 15.67
CA VAL A 46 7.71 -10.22 14.94
C VAL A 46 9.11 -10.44 15.51
N GLU A 47 9.27 -10.61 16.83
CA GLU A 47 10.60 -10.60 17.45
C GLU A 47 11.42 -11.82 17.05
N GLY A 48 10.82 -13.01 17.19
CA GLY A 48 11.52 -14.27 17.07
C GLY A 48 12.51 -14.46 18.20
N ASN A 49 13.61 -15.14 17.89
CA ASN A 49 14.65 -15.46 18.84
C ASN A 49 14.09 -16.09 20.13
N ALA A 50 13.19 -17.07 19.95
CA ALA A 50 12.40 -17.64 21.05
C ALA A 50 13.21 -18.54 22.00
N LEU A 51 14.32 -19.10 21.50
CA LEU A 51 15.12 -20.14 22.16
C LEU A 51 16.50 -19.66 22.64
N GLN A 52 16.85 -18.38 22.44
CA GLN A 52 18.14 -17.82 22.86
C GLN A 52 17.95 -16.64 23.82
N TYR A 53 19.05 -16.19 24.42
CA TYR A 53 19.10 -15.01 25.32
C TYR A 53 18.05 -15.04 26.44
N GLY A 54 17.86 -16.24 27.01
CA GLY A 54 17.15 -16.42 28.27
C GLY A 54 15.63 -16.20 28.25
N ARG A 55 14.97 -16.05 27.09
CA ARG A 55 13.49 -16.00 27.04
C ARG A 55 12.90 -17.35 27.48
N GLY A 56 11.88 -17.32 28.35
CA GLY A 56 11.08 -18.49 28.69
C GLY A 56 9.94 -18.73 27.68
N PRO A 57 9.40 -19.96 27.59
CA PRO A 57 8.27 -20.25 26.71
C PRO A 57 7.00 -19.53 27.18
N CYS A 58 6.19 -19.07 26.22
CA CYS A 58 4.82 -18.64 26.42
C CYS A 58 3.84 -19.71 25.91
N ILE A 59 2.54 -19.52 26.20
CA ILE A 59 1.49 -20.47 25.82
C ILE A 59 1.40 -20.75 24.32
N TRP A 60 1.82 -19.80 23.48
CA TRP A 60 1.90 -20.02 22.04
C TRP A 60 3.05 -20.94 21.64
N ASP A 61 4.22 -20.83 22.29
CA ASP A 61 5.35 -21.71 21.99
C ASP A 61 4.95 -23.17 22.19
N THR A 62 4.28 -23.48 23.29
CA THR A 62 3.80 -24.84 23.60
C THR A 62 2.66 -25.29 22.68
N PHE A 63 1.73 -24.39 22.35
CA PHE A 63 0.57 -24.71 21.51
C PHE A 63 0.98 -25.07 20.08
N LEU A 64 1.96 -24.37 19.51
CA LEU A 64 2.45 -24.62 18.14
C LEU A 64 3.26 -25.92 18.01
N MET A 65 3.67 -26.56 19.12
CA MET A 65 4.33 -27.87 19.06
C MET A 65 3.38 -29.00 18.64
N GLN A 66 2.07 -28.76 18.65
CA GLN A 66 1.08 -29.73 18.21
C GLN A 66 1.02 -29.74 16.66
N PRO A 67 1.17 -30.90 16.02
CA PRO A 67 1.07 -31.00 14.56
C PRO A 67 -0.29 -30.52 14.04
N GLY A 68 -0.28 -29.78 12.93
CA GLY A 68 -1.48 -29.32 12.22
C GLY A 68 -2.12 -28.05 12.79
N VAL A 69 -1.50 -27.38 13.78
CA VAL A 69 -2.02 -26.10 14.30
C VAL A 69 -1.90 -24.98 13.27
N THR A 70 -0.80 -24.95 12.52
CA THR A 70 -0.57 -24.07 11.36
C THR A 70 -0.56 -24.88 10.05
N PRO A 71 -0.84 -24.27 8.89
CA PRO A 71 -0.89 -24.96 7.60
C PRO A 71 0.37 -25.75 7.23
N ASP A 72 1.55 -25.27 7.67
CA ASP A 72 2.87 -25.80 7.34
C ASP A 72 3.68 -26.24 8.58
N ASN A 73 3.03 -26.37 9.75
CA ASN A 73 3.68 -26.59 11.04
C ASN A 73 4.75 -25.54 11.40
N SER A 74 4.69 -24.35 10.80
CA SER A 74 5.57 -23.24 11.15
C SER A 74 5.44 -22.84 12.63
N THR A 75 6.59 -22.46 13.20
CA THR A 75 6.70 -21.91 14.56
C THR A 75 7.13 -20.44 14.50
N ALA A 76 6.94 -19.73 15.61
CA ALA A 76 7.41 -18.35 15.77
C ALA A 76 8.85 -18.25 16.30
N ASN A 77 9.65 -19.32 16.20
CA ASN A 77 11.01 -19.35 16.76
C ASN A 77 11.91 -18.23 16.25
N VAL A 78 11.77 -17.88 14.96
CA VAL A 78 12.53 -16.82 14.29
C VAL A 78 11.62 -15.71 13.75
N THR A 79 10.39 -16.05 13.33
CA THR A 79 9.45 -15.13 12.66
C THR A 79 10.09 -14.27 11.56
N VAL A 80 10.25 -12.96 11.80
CA VAL A 80 10.91 -11.98 10.93
C VAL A 80 12.15 -11.37 11.57
N ASP A 81 12.57 -11.89 12.71
CA ASP A 81 13.82 -11.55 13.39
C ASP A 81 13.96 -10.06 13.75
N GLU A 82 12.85 -9.40 14.13
CA GLU A 82 12.88 -8.01 14.62
C GLU A 82 13.81 -7.88 15.85
N TYR A 83 14.02 -8.96 16.63
CA TYR A 83 14.94 -8.94 17.77
C TYR A 83 16.35 -8.45 17.40
N HIS A 84 16.85 -8.83 16.22
CA HIS A 84 18.15 -8.40 15.71
C HIS A 84 18.04 -7.25 14.70
N ARG A 85 16.87 -7.06 14.07
CA ARG A 85 16.67 -6.14 12.94
C ARG A 85 15.76 -4.94 13.22
N TYR A 86 15.44 -4.68 14.48
CA TYR A 86 14.59 -3.57 14.88
C TYR A 86 15.03 -2.20 14.32
N MET A 87 16.33 -2.00 14.05
CA MET A 87 16.81 -0.77 13.40
C MET A 87 16.30 -0.64 11.96
N ASP A 88 16.34 -1.73 11.16
CA ASP A 88 15.79 -1.75 9.80
C ASP A 88 14.29 -1.40 9.84
N ASP A 89 13.58 -1.93 10.83
CA ASP A 89 12.14 -1.79 10.98
C ASP A 89 11.77 -0.34 11.38
N VAL A 90 12.50 0.26 12.33
CA VAL A 90 12.36 1.69 12.71
C VAL A 90 12.73 2.61 11.54
N ASP A 91 13.81 2.32 10.82
CA ASP A 91 14.23 3.10 9.66
C ASP A 91 13.15 3.12 8.56
N ASN A 92 12.45 1.99 8.35
CA ASN A 92 11.30 1.95 7.45
C ASN A 92 10.19 2.90 7.89
N MET A 93 9.89 2.97 9.19
CA MET A 93 8.89 3.91 9.74
C MET A 93 9.29 5.37 9.50
N VAL A 94 10.55 5.72 9.73
CA VAL A 94 11.12 7.06 9.49
C VAL A 94 11.06 7.44 8.02
N ARG A 95 11.40 6.51 7.12
CA ARG A 95 11.36 6.71 5.66
C ARG A 95 9.94 7.05 5.18
N VAL A 96 8.92 6.44 5.77
CA VAL A 96 7.51 6.75 5.51
C VAL A 96 7.10 8.08 6.13
N GLY A 97 7.57 8.37 7.34
CA GLY A 97 7.20 9.56 8.11
C GLY A 97 6.14 9.30 9.18
N PHE A 98 5.99 8.05 9.62
CA PHE A 98 5.15 7.72 10.77
C PHE A 98 5.66 8.43 12.04
N ASP A 99 4.73 8.78 12.92
CA ASP A 99 5.02 9.44 14.21
C ASP A 99 5.30 8.43 15.32
N ALA A 100 4.73 7.23 15.23
CA ALA A 100 4.65 6.30 16.36
C ALA A 100 4.72 4.84 15.94
N TYR A 101 5.20 4.01 16.86
CA TYR A 101 5.18 2.56 16.73
C TYR A 101 4.49 1.95 17.94
N ARG A 102 3.45 1.16 17.68
CA ARG A 102 2.75 0.37 18.68
C ARG A 102 3.30 -1.05 18.69
N PHE A 103 4.03 -1.42 19.74
CA PHE A 103 4.61 -2.77 19.88
C PHE A 103 4.29 -3.34 21.27
N SER A 104 4.42 -4.66 21.46
CA SER A 104 4.24 -5.29 22.76
C SER A 104 5.55 -5.72 23.41
N ILE A 105 5.58 -5.76 24.74
CA ILE A 105 6.67 -6.37 25.50
C ILE A 105 6.29 -7.82 25.78
N SER A 106 7.21 -8.75 25.52
CA SER A 106 7.00 -10.16 25.82
C SER A 106 7.24 -10.45 27.30
N TRP A 107 6.18 -10.85 28.00
CA TRP A 107 6.26 -11.14 29.43
C TRP A 107 7.27 -12.26 29.70
N SER A 108 7.23 -13.35 28.93
CA SER A 108 8.16 -14.48 29.11
C SER A 108 9.60 -14.15 28.72
N ARG A 109 9.83 -13.06 27.96
CA ARG A 109 11.17 -12.54 27.69
C ARG A 109 11.73 -11.73 28.86
N ILE A 110 10.89 -10.98 29.58
CA ILE A 110 11.32 -10.23 30.78
C ILE A 110 11.47 -11.16 31.99
N PHE A 111 10.46 -11.99 32.23
CA PHE A 111 10.42 -12.96 33.34
C PHE A 111 10.20 -14.37 32.79
N PRO A 112 11.28 -15.14 32.55
CA PRO A 112 11.18 -16.50 32.00
C PRO A 112 10.37 -17.45 32.88
N SER A 113 10.43 -17.27 34.20
CA SER A 113 9.64 -18.01 35.19
C SER A 113 8.30 -17.34 35.53
N GLY A 114 7.84 -16.41 34.68
CA GLY A 114 6.62 -15.61 34.89
C GLY A 114 6.80 -14.45 35.87
N LEU A 115 7.55 -14.64 36.95
CA LEU A 115 8.00 -13.59 37.87
C LEU A 115 9.36 -13.97 38.49
N GLY A 116 9.96 -13.05 39.24
CA GLY A 116 11.17 -13.31 40.03
C GLY A 116 12.43 -12.82 39.32
N LYS A 117 13.37 -13.72 39.00
CA LYS A 117 14.63 -13.35 38.34
C LYS A 117 14.34 -12.78 36.95
N ILE A 118 14.81 -11.55 36.71
CA ILE A 118 14.72 -10.92 35.38
C ILE A 118 15.70 -11.57 34.41
N ASN A 119 15.31 -11.60 33.15
CA ASN A 119 16.23 -11.83 32.05
C ASN A 119 16.79 -10.48 31.56
N LYS A 120 18.07 -10.25 31.81
CA LYS A 120 18.72 -8.97 31.47
C LYS A 120 18.75 -8.71 29.97
N ASP A 121 19.03 -9.73 29.15
CA ASP A 121 19.06 -9.57 27.68
C ASP A 121 17.70 -9.19 27.11
N GLY A 122 16.62 -9.70 27.72
CA GLY A 122 15.26 -9.31 27.42
C GLY A 122 14.97 -7.85 27.75
N VAL A 123 15.41 -7.38 28.92
CA VAL A 123 15.28 -5.97 29.34
C VAL A 123 16.08 -5.04 28.44
N ASP A 124 17.32 -5.41 28.15
CA ASP A 124 18.24 -4.61 27.33
C ASP A 124 17.76 -4.52 25.87
N TYR A 125 17.11 -5.56 25.33
CA TYR A 125 16.48 -5.51 24.01
C TYR A 125 15.44 -4.38 23.91
N TYR A 126 14.48 -4.31 24.83
CA TYR A 126 13.46 -3.25 24.79
C TYR A 126 14.04 -1.87 25.05
N HIS A 127 15.08 -1.75 25.89
CA HIS A 127 15.82 -0.49 25.99
C HIS A 127 16.41 -0.06 24.64
N ARG A 128 17.10 -0.96 23.93
CA ARG A 128 17.68 -0.67 22.62
C ARG A 128 16.64 -0.27 21.58
N LEU A 129 15.50 -0.99 21.52
CA LEU A 129 14.40 -0.66 20.62
C LEU A 129 13.82 0.73 20.94
N ILE A 130 13.43 0.98 22.20
CA ILE A 130 12.84 2.25 22.63
C ILE A 130 13.80 3.42 22.40
N ASP A 131 15.10 3.22 22.68
CA ASP A 131 16.10 4.27 22.54
C ASP A 131 16.34 4.61 21.08
N TYR A 132 16.39 3.60 20.19
CA TYR A 132 16.53 3.82 18.76
C TYR A 132 15.29 4.49 18.15
N MET A 133 14.09 4.12 18.60
CA MET A 133 12.85 4.79 18.21
C MET A 133 12.86 6.28 18.58
N LEU A 134 13.17 6.59 19.85
CA LEU A 134 13.19 7.97 20.34
C LEU A 134 14.29 8.81 19.66
N ALA A 135 15.46 8.23 19.42
CA ALA A 135 16.55 8.87 18.66
C ALA A 135 16.12 9.27 17.23
N ASN A 136 15.15 8.54 16.67
CA ASN A 136 14.60 8.76 15.34
C ASN A 136 13.22 9.44 15.35
N ASN A 137 12.81 10.04 16.46
CA ASN A 137 11.51 10.72 16.64
C ASN A 137 10.28 9.82 16.43
N ILE A 138 10.40 8.51 16.64
CA ILE A 138 9.27 7.58 16.67
C ILE A 138 8.79 7.42 18.11
N ILE A 139 7.54 7.77 18.38
CA ILE A 139 6.92 7.74 19.71
C ILE A 139 6.54 6.29 20.07
N PRO A 140 7.03 5.74 21.20
CA PRO A 140 6.67 4.40 21.65
C PRO A 140 5.27 4.35 22.25
N TYR A 141 4.46 3.42 21.73
CA TYR A 141 3.15 3.03 22.22
C TYR A 141 3.20 1.57 22.67
N VAL A 142 3.35 1.31 23.97
CA VAL A 142 3.69 -0.04 24.45
C VAL A 142 2.48 -0.80 24.93
N VAL A 143 2.30 -2.02 24.42
CA VAL A 143 1.33 -3.01 24.90
C VAL A 143 2.01 -3.95 25.90
N LEU A 144 1.49 -4.03 27.13
CA LEU A 144 2.09 -4.89 28.16
C LEU A 144 1.83 -6.38 27.89
N TYR A 145 0.68 -6.72 27.31
CA TYR A 145 0.31 -8.12 27.08
C TYR A 145 -0.45 -8.31 25.77
N HIS A 146 0.07 -9.20 24.93
CA HIS A 146 -0.49 -9.54 23.61
C HIS A 146 -0.44 -11.06 23.41
N TYR A 147 -1.33 -11.77 24.11
CA TYR A 147 -1.60 -13.22 24.00
C TYR A 147 -0.47 -14.15 24.47
N ASP A 148 0.68 -13.62 24.89
CA ASP A 148 1.92 -14.36 25.11
C ASP A 148 2.19 -14.67 26.59
N LEU A 149 1.20 -15.27 27.27
CA LEU A 149 1.30 -15.62 28.70
C LEU A 149 2.49 -16.57 28.94
N PRO A 150 3.39 -16.33 29.92
CA PRO A 150 4.44 -17.28 30.27
C PRO A 150 3.85 -18.66 30.60
N GLN A 151 4.32 -19.71 29.91
CA GLN A 151 3.76 -21.06 30.00
C GLN A 151 3.75 -21.58 31.44
N VAL A 152 4.80 -21.27 32.20
CA VAL A 152 4.91 -21.62 33.63
C VAL A 152 3.75 -21.12 34.50
N LEU A 153 3.15 -19.95 34.19
CA LEU A 153 1.98 -19.46 34.94
C LEU A 153 0.72 -20.23 34.55
N HIS A 154 0.63 -20.68 33.30
CA HIS A 154 -0.42 -21.60 32.88
C HIS A 154 -0.27 -22.98 33.53
N ASP A 155 0.94 -23.52 33.60
CA ASP A 155 1.18 -24.83 34.21
C ASP A 155 0.89 -24.83 35.71
N GLN A 156 1.32 -23.80 36.43
CA GLN A 156 1.17 -23.71 37.88
C GLN A 156 -0.28 -23.54 38.33
N TYR A 157 -1.08 -22.72 37.64
CA TYR A 157 -2.42 -22.36 38.10
C TYR A 157 -3.43 -22.03 36.99
N LYS A 158 -3.16 -22.45 35.75
CA LYS A 158 -4.03 -22.20 34.58
C LYS A 158 -4.18 -20.72 34.21
N GLY A 159 -3.21 -19.88 34.56
CA GLY A 159 -3.10 -18.51 34.05
C GLY A 159 -4.34 -17.67 34.31
N TRP A 160 -5.00 -17.22 33.24
CA TRP A 160 -6.17 -16.32 33.29
C TRP A 160 -7.40 -16.92 33.98
N LEU A 161 -7.43 -18.22 34.26
CA LEU A 161 -8.53 -18.85 35.01
C LEU A 161 -8.41 -18.69 36.53
N HIS A 162 -7.27 -18.25 37.04
CA HIS A 162 -7.03 -18.17 38.49
C HIS A 162 -6.76 -16.74 38.95
N PRO A 163 -7.40 -16.25 40.04
CA PRO A 163 -7.33 -14.84 40.47
C PRO A 163 -5.92 -14.36 40.83
N ARG A 164 -5.00 -15.27 41.18
CA ARG A 164 -3.56 -14.98 41.39
C ARG A 164 -2.95 -14.22 40.20
N ILE A 165 -3.41 -14.45 38.97
CA ILE A 165 -2.88 -13.79 37.78
C ILE A 165 -2.97 -12.26 37.87
N VAL A 166 -3.97 -11.72 38.56
CA VAL A 166 -4.15 -10.28 38.77
C VAL A 166 -2.94 -9.69 39.46
N ARG A 167 -2.53 -10.30 40.58
CA ARG A 167 -1.35 -9.86 41.33
C ARG A 167 -0.07 -10.02 40.52
N ASP A 168 0.05 -11.14 39.82
CA ASP A 168 1.29 -11.47 39.14
C ASP A 168 1.48 -10.60 37.88
N PHE A 169 0.40 -10.28 37.14
CA PHE A 169 0.39 -9.29 36.07
C PHE A 169 0.73 -7.88 36.58
N VAL A 170 0.18 -7.45 37.71
CA VAL A 170 0.48 -6.13 38.29
C VAL A 170 1.96 -5.99 38.64
N ARG A 171 2.61 -7.05 39.14
CA ARG A 171 4.06 -7.04 39.43
C ARG A 171 4.89 -6.89 38.16
N TYR A 172 4.52 -7.61 37.09
CA TYR A 172 5.13 -7.47 35.78
C TYR A 172 4.93 -6.06 35.21
N ALA A 173 3.70 -5.54 35.24
CA ALA A 173 3.38 -4.19 34.78
C ALA A 173 4.15 -3.11 35.57
N ASP A 174 4.20 -3.20 36.90
CA ASP A 174 4.96 -2.29 37.77
C ASP A 174 6.45 -2.29 37.43
N PHE A 175 7.02 -3.46 37.12
CA PHE A 175 8.39 -3.55 36.62
C PHE A 175 8.55 -2.79 35.29
N CYS A 176 7.71 -3.07 34.28
CA CYS A 176 7.78 -2.38 32.99
C CYS A 176 7.61 -0.86 33.12
N PHE A 177 6.70 -0.39 33.98
CA PHE A 177 6.50 1.03 34.21
C PHE A 177 7.72 1.69 34.86
N LYS A 178 8.35 1.04 35.84
CA LYS A 178 9.57 1.55 36.49
C LYS A 178 10.75 1.58 35.53
N THR A 179 10.93 0.52 34.74
CA THR A 179 12.06 0.35 33.83
C THR A 179 11.96 1.28 32.62
N TYR A 180 10.80 1.36 31.98
CA TYR A 180 10.64 2.08 30.69
C TYR A 180 9.83 3.37 30.79
N GLY A 181 9.05 3.60 31.86
CA GLY A 181 8.08 4.71 31.94
C GLY A 181 8.66 6.12 31.93
N HIS A 182 9.98 6.27 32.15
CA HIS A 182 10.65 7.56 31.95
C HIS A 182 10.72 7.95 30.46
N LYS A 183 10.78 6.97 29.55
CA LYS A 183 10.79 7.11 28.07
C LYS A 183 9.43 6.84 27.43
N VAL A 184 8.69 5.86 27.92
CA VAL A 184 7.39 5.44 27.37
C VAL A 184 6.23 6.13 28.09
N LYS A 185 5.45 6.91 27.33
CA LYS A 185 4.34 7.72 27.86
C LYS A 185 2.95 7.26 27.43
N ASN A 186 2.86 6.29 26.53
CA ASN A 186 1.61 5.74 26.03
C ASN A 186 1.61 4.22 26.23
N TRP A 187 0.68 3.72 27.04
CA TRP A 187 0.62 2.33 27.44
C TRP A 187 -0.72 1.71 27.08
N PHE A 188 -0.74 0.44 26.68
CA PHE A 188 -1.92 -0.41 26.64
C PHE A 188 -1.68 -1.57 27.58
N THR A 189 -2.63 -1.91 28.45
CA THR A 189 -2.41 -3.07 29.33
C THR A 189 -2.55 -4.39 28.56
N ILE A 190 -3.65 -4.57 27.83
CA ILE A 190 -4.05 -5.87 27.28
C ILE A 190 -4.63 -5.66 25.87
N ASN A 191 -4.15 -6.41 24.89
CA ASN A 191 -4.71 -6.46 23.54
C ASN A 191 -5.90 -7.41 23.45
N GLU A 192 -7.06 -6.97 22.94
CA GLU A 192 -8.20 -7.81 22.55
C GLU A 192 -8.65 -8.87 23.60
N PRO A 193 -8.97 -8.46 24.84
CA PRO A 193 -9.36 -9.38 25.91
C PRO A 193 -10.56 -10.28 25.57
N ARG A 194 -11.49 -9.81 24.73
CA ARG A 194 -12.62 -10.61 24.24
C ARG A 194 -12.16 -11.82 23.42
N MET A 195 -11.22 -11.59 22.50
CA MET A 195 -10.71 -12.63 21.61
C MET A 195 -9.94 -13.67 22.40
N MET A 196 -9.16 -13.26 23.41
CA MET A 196 -8.50 -14.21 24.31
C MET A 196 -9.48 -15.05 25.12
N ALA A 197 -10.50 -14.42 25.71
CA ALA A 197 -11.49 -15.14 26.50
C ALA A 197 -12.24 -16.16 25.63
N ASN A 198 -12.68 -15.76 24.44
CA ASN A 198 -13.41 -16.65 23.54
C ASN A 198 -12.50 -17.70 22.89
N HIS A 199 -11.41 -17.31 22.24
CA HIS A 199 -10.59 -18.25 21.50
C HIS A 199 -9.71 -19.12 22.39
N GLY A 200 -9.29 -18.62 23.55
CA GLY A 200 -8.50 -19.40 24.50
C GLY A 200 -9.32 -20.41 25.31
N TYR A 201 -10.58 -20.07 25.62
CA TYR A 201 -11.39 -20.79 26.63
C TYR A 201 -12.84 -21.11 26.21
N GLY A 202 -13.30 -20.58 25.08
CA GLY A 202 -14.66 -20.73 24.56
C GLY A 202 -14.73 -21.74 23.43
N ASP A 203 -14.13 -21.43 22.27
CA ASP A 203 -14.04 -22.34 21.12
C ASP A 203 -12.71 -23.11 21.07
N GLY A 204 -11.76 -22.79 21.95
CA GLY A 204 -10.45 -23.45 22.01
C GLY A 204 -9.59 -23.22 20.76
N PHE A 205 -9.91 -22.24 19.92
CA PHE A 205 -9.17 -21.96 18.69
C PHE A 205 -7.74 -21.47 18.95
N PHE A 206 -7.49 -20.74 20.04
CA PHE A 206 -6.19 -20.19 20.45
C PHE A 206 -5.70 -20.84 21.76
N PRO A 207 -4.41 -20.74 22.10
CA PRO A 207 -3.91 -21.22 23.38
C PRO A 207 -4.64 -20.56 24.56
N PRO A 208 -4.89 -21.29 25.65
CA PRO A 208 -4.43 -22.66 25.92
C PRO A 208 -5.27 -23.78 25.27
N GLY A 209 -6.17 -23.46 24.32
CA GLY A 209 -6.91 -24.45 23.53
C GLY A 209 -8.02 -25.13 24.33
N ARG A 210 -8.61 -24.42 25.31
CA ARG A 210 -9.60 -24.98 26.22
C ARG A 210 -11.01 -24.73 25.70
N CYS A 211 -11.84 -25.77 25.73
CA CYS A 211 -13.25 -25.72 25.40
C CYS A 211 -13.96 -26.96 25.94
N THR A 212 -15.29 -26.96 25.95
CA THR A 212 -16.08 -28.16 26.24
C THR A 212 -15.79 -29.22 25.16
N GLY A 213 -15.21 -30.35 25.56
CA GLY A 213 -14.84 -31.45 24.65
C GLY A 213 -13.49 -31.31 23.96
N CYS A 214 -12.74 -30.23 24.20
CA CYS A 214 -11.36 -30.09 23.72
C CYS A 214 -10.41 -31.04 24.48
N GLN A 215 -9.30 -31.47 23.83
CA GLN A 215 -8.28 -32.34 24.44
C GLN A 215 -7.67 -31.77 25.73
N PRO A 216 -7.31 -30.47 25.83
CA PRO A 216 -6.90 -29.86 27.10
C PRO A 216 -7.98 -29.78 28.18
N GLY A 217 -9.21 -30.22 27.88
CA GLY A 217 -10.41 -29.99 28.68
C GLY A 217 -10.86 -28.54 28.63
N GLY A 218 -11.79 -28.18 29.50
CA GLY A 218 -12.33 -26.83 29.59
C GLY A 218 -13.85 -26.82 29.72
N ASN A 219 -14.39 -25.62 29.89
CA ASN A 219 -15.82 -25.40 29.92
C ASN A 219 -16.17 -24.09 29.22
N SER A 220 -16.68 -24.21 27.99
CA SER A 220 -17.04 -23.08 27.13
C SER A 220 -18.16 -22.20 27.70
N ALA A 221 -18.88 -22.66 28.74
CA ALA A 221 -19.94 -21.92 29.39
C ALA A 221 -19.46 -21.07 30.59
N THR A 222 -18.26 -21.30 31.12
CA THR A 222 -17.78 -20.63 32.35
C THR A 222 -16.39 -20.03 32.18
N GLU A 223 -15.44 -20.74 31.59
CA GLU A 223 -14.05 -20.31 31.50
C GLU A 223 -13.83 -18.98 30.74
N PRO A 224 -14.56 -18.67 29.64
CA PRO A 224 -14.46 -17.36 29.00
C PRO A 224 -14.79 -16.20 29.93
N TYR A 225 -15.82 -16.36 30.78
CA TYR A 225 -16.24 -15.32 31.72
C TYR A 225 -15.23 -15.15 32.86
N ILE A 226 -14.67 -16.25 33.38
CA ILE A 226 -13.62 -16.23 34.40
C ILE A 226 -12.36 -15.54 33.86
N ALA A 227 -11.93 -15.90 32.65
CA ALA A 227 -10.78 -15.29 31.99
C ALA A 227 -11.00 -13.78 31.78
N ALA A 228 -12.17 -13.38 31.24
CA ALA A 228 -12.52 -11.98 31.03
C ALA A 228 -12.54 -11.18 32.35
N HIS A 229 -13.10 -11.76 33.43
CA HIS A 229 -13.13 -11.15 34.75
C HIS A 229 -11.71 -10.88 35.29
N ASN A 230 -10.82 -11.87 35.22
CA ASN A 230 -9.43 -11.70 35.67
C ASN A 230 -8.63 -10.74 34.79
N LEU A 231 -8.86 -10.72 33.46
CA LEU A 231 -8.25 -9.74 32.55
C LEU A 231 -8.66 -8.31 32.92
N LEU A 232 -9.94 -8.07 33.20
CA LEU A 232 -10.47 -6.76 33.63
C LEU A 232 -9.87 -6.31 34.97
N LEU A 233 -9.82 -7.21 35.96
CA LEU A 233 -9.21 -6.91 37.26
C LEU A 233 -7.71 -6.63 37.13
N SER A 234 -7.00 -7.40 36.30
CA SER A 234 -5.56 -7.21 36.04
C SER A 234 -5.27 -5.85 35.42
N HIS A 235 -6.07 -5.46 34.43
CA HIS A 235 -6.02 -4.12 33.84
C HIS A 235 -6.23 -3.03 34.91
N ALA A 236 -7.36 -3.07 35.62
CA ALA A 236 -7.74 -2.02 36.55
C ALA A 236 -6.73 -1.89 37.71
N ALA A 237 -6.22 -3.01 38.22
CA ALA A 237 -5.17 -3.02 39.25
C ALA A 237 -3.82 -2.49 38.75
N ALA A 238 -3.45 -2.75 37.49
CA ALA A 238 -2.25 -2.20 36.87
C ALA A 238 -2.37 -0.69 36.68
N VAL A 239 -3.53 -0.19 36.26
CA VAL A 239 -3.80 1.25 36.12
C VAL A 239 -3.71 1.97 37.45
N ARG A 240 -4.35 1.41 38.49
CA ARG A 240 -4.25 1.95 39.85
C ARG A 240 -2.79 2.03 40.29
N THR A 241 -2.03 0.96 40.08
CA THR A 241 -0.58 0.92 40.39
C THR A 241 0.20 2.01 39.64
N TYR A 242 -0.07 2.21 38.34
CA TYR A 242 0.55 3.26 37.53
C TYR A 242 0.22 4.67 38.05
N ARG A 243 -1.05 4.92 38.38
CA ARG A 243 -1.53 6.22 38.88
C ARG A 243 -0.99 6.55 40.28
N ASP A 244 -0.95 5.56 41.17
CA ASP A 244 -0.55 5.75 42.57
C ASP A 244 0.96 5.98 42.72
N LYS A 245 1.79 5.27 41.93
CA LYS A 245 3.25 5.27 42.12
C LYS A 245 4.02 6.25 41.24
N LEU A 246 3.48 6.66 40.09
CA LEU A 246 4.28 7.32 39.05
C LEU A 246 3.80 8.74 38.66
N PHE A 247 3.01 9.39 39.52
CA PHE A 247 2.59 10.81 39.45
C PHE A 247 2.57 11.41 38.02
N ARG A 248 1.45 11.25 37.31
CA ARG A 248 0.97 12.09 36.17
C ARG A 248 2.01 12.54 35.10
N ARG A 249 2.98 11.71 34.68
CA ARG A 249 3.88 12.05 33.56
C ARG A 249 3.61 11.33 32.22
N GLY A 250 2.58 10.46 32.13
CA GLY A 250 2.18 9.78 30.89
C GLY A 250 0.71 9.32 30.90
N ARG A 251 0.17 8.89 29.76
CA ARG A 251 -1.22 8.43 29.55
C ARG A 251 -1.27 6.89 29.46
N LEU A 252 -2.33 6.28 29.97
CA LEU A 252 -2.53 4.83 29.92
C LEU A 252 -3.90 4.48 29.30
N ALA A 253 -3.88 3.74 28.19
CA ALA A 253 -5.05 3.15 27.55
C ALA A 253 -5.58 1.97 28.34
N SER A 254 -6.90 1.78 28.33
CA SER A 254 -7.49 0.59 28.95
C SER A 254 -7.34 -0.68 28.14
N PHE A 255 -7.67 -0.67 26.85
CA PHE A 255 -7.71 -1.87 26.01
C PHE A 255 -7.65 -1.48 24.54
N SER A 256 -7.07 -2.34 23.69
CA SER A 256 -7.47 -2.44 22.29
C SER A 256 -8.60 -3.46 22.20
N ILE A 257 -9.74 -3.06 21.63
CA ILE A 257 -10.91 -3.94 21.48
C ILE A 257 -11.15 -4.18 20.01
N LEU A 258 -11.20 -5.44 19.58
CA LEU A 258 -11.76 -5.81 18.29
C LEU A 258 -13.25 -5.46 18.29
N TYR A 259 -13.62 -4.38 17.61
CA TYR A 259 -14.98 -3.87 17.61
C TYR A 259 -15.67 -4.21 16.29
N GLY A 260 -16.63 -5.13 16.33
CA GLY A 260 -17.45 -5.51 15.18
C GLY A 260 -18.88 -5.00 15.36
N MET A 261 -19.36 -4.08 14.53
CA MET A 261 -20.76 -3.64 14.64
C MET A 261 -21.73 -4.61 13.98
N SER A 262 -22.93 -4.72 14.57
CA SER A 262 -24.12 -5.27 13.93
C SER A 262 -24.75 -4.22 13.01
N HIS A 263 -25.24 -4.62 11.84
CA HIS A 263 -26.22 -3.82 11.09
C HIS A 263 -27.57 -4.55 11.03
N SER A 264 -28.56 -4.08 11.79
CA SER A 264 -29.94 -4.60 11.72
C SER A 264 -30.78 -3.88 10.65
N PRO A 265 -31.66 -4.58 9.91
CA PRO A 265 -32.42 -4.00 8.79
C PRO A 265 -33.66 -3.18 9.16
N THR A 266 -34.08 -3.14 10.42
CA THR A 266 -35.39 -2.56 10.75
C THR A 266 -35.33 -1.02 10.77
N LYS A 267 -35.96 -0.40 9.76
CA LYS A 267 -36.20 1.06 9.67
C LYS A 267 -37.13 1.58 10.78
N LYS A 268 -36.76 1.48 12.05
CA LYS A 268 -37.39 2.31 13.10
C LYS A 268 -36.33 3.24 13.66
N ARG A 269 -36.53 4.55 13.38
CA ARG A 269 -35.78 5.66 13.98
C ARG A 269 -35.57 5.39 15.46
N ILE A 270 -34.34 5.59 15.92
CA ILE A 270 -34.00 5.71 17.34
C ILE A 270 -34.60 7.04 17.82
N THR A 271 -35.90 7.06 18.02
CA THR A 271 -36.61 8.14 18.68
C THR A 271 -37.57 7.48 19.65
N GLN A 272 -37.14 7.50 20.92
CA GLN A 272 -38.00 7.60 22.10
C GLN A 272 -39.14 6.59 22.15
N LEU A 273 -39.04 5.51 22.94
CA LEU A 273 -40.25 4.81 23.36
C LEU A 273 -40.12 4.00 24.65
N HIS A 274 -41.17 4.21 25.44
CA HIS A 274 -41.64 3.49 26.60
C HIS A 274 -41.53 1.97 26.46
N ILE A 275 -41.24 1.34 27.59
CA ILE A 275 -41.23 -0.10 27.80
C ILE A 275 -42.67 -0.54 28.09
N GLU A 276 -43.18 -1.50 27.31
CA GLU A 276 -44.22 -2.43 27.79
C GLU A 276 -43.64 -3.85 27.85
N PRO A 277 -44.01 -4.65 28.88
CA PRO A 277 -43.39 -5.94 29.16
C PRO A 277 -44.03 -7.07 28.37
N GLY A 278 -43.25 -7.68 27.47
CA GLY A 278 -43.59 -8.96 26.85
C GLY A 278 -43.36 -8.97 25.35
N SER A 279 -42.33 -9.70 24.92
CA SER A 279 -41.92 -9.95 23.53
C SER A 279 -41.37 -8.74 22.76
N SER A 280 -40.05 -8.71 22.55
CA SER A 280 -39.44 -7.75 21.62
C SER A 280 -38.34 -8.41 20.76
N PRO A 281 -38.42 -8.31 19.43
CA PRO A 281 -37.34 -8.66 18.48
C PRO A 281 -36.01 -7.90 18.68
N LEU A 282 -35.94 -6.99 19.66
CA LEU A 282 -34.76 -6.21 20.05
C LEU A 282 -33.77 -6.96 20.95
N ALA A 283 -34.08 -8.18 21.42
CA ALA A 283 -33.21 -8.91 22.35
C ALA A 283 -31.82 -9.26 21.77
N GLY A 284 -31.73 -9.66 20.49
CA GLY A 284 -30.46 -10.07 19.86
C GLY A 284 -29.47 -8.93 19.62
N ASP A 285 -29.95 -7.78 19.11
CA ASP A 285 -29.10 -6.60 18.86
C ASP A 285 -28.62 -5.96 20.19
N THR A 286 -29.45 -6.06 21.24
CA THR A 286 -29.12 -5.62 22.60
C THR A 286 -28.09 -6.57 23.22
N SER A 287 -28.30 -7.89 23.19
CA SER A 287 -27.36 -8.90 23.75
C SER A 287 -25.97 -8.84 23.11
N TYR A 288 -25.88 -8.68 21.79
CA TYR A 288 -24.61 -8.58 21.07
C TYR A 288 -23.86 -7.26 21.37
N THR A 289 -24.58 -6.14 21.45
CA THR A 289 -24.01 -4.85 21.85
C THR A 289 -23.54 -4.89 23.31
N VAL A 290 -24.29 -5.57 24.19
CA VAL A 290 -23.99 -5.79 25.62
C VAL A 290 -22.69 -6.61 25.81
N HIS A 291 -22.48 -7.68 25.04
CA HIS A 291 -21.26 -8.49 25.14
C HIS A 291 -19.98 -7.75 24.69
N GLN A 292 -20.09 -6.83 23.73
CA GLN A 292 -18.97 -5.96 23.34
C GLN A 292 -18.68 -4.85 24.36
N SER A 293 -19.67 -4.47 25.17
CA SER A 293 -19.59 -3.32 26.07
C SER A 293 -19.18 -3.66 27.51
N LEU A 294 -19.20 -4.95 27.90
CA LEU A 294 -18.64 -5.42 29.18
C LEU A 294 -17.14 -5.06 29.35
N LEU A 295 -16.40 -4.92 28.24
CA LEU A 295 -14.97 -4.58 28.24
C LEU A 295 -14.67 -3.07 28.16
N LEU A 296 -15.69 -2.24 27.91
CA LEU A 296 -15.59 -0.77 27.83
C LEU A 296 -15.78 -0.07 29.19
N HIS A 297 -15.89 -0.84 30.28
CA HIS A 297 -16.17 -0.35 31.64
C HIS A 297 -15.06 0.53 32.28
N GLY A 298 -13.88 0.58 31.65
CA GLY A 298 -12.76 1.42 32.09
C GLY A 298 -12.96 2.93 31.94
N VAL A 299 -14.04 3.42 31.34
CA VAL A 299 -14.12 4.83 30.90
C VAL A 299 -14.68 5.75 32.00
N ARG A 300 -13.98 6.87 32.23
CA ARG A 300 -14.20 7.85 33.31
C ARG A 300 -15.61 8.44 33.30
N THR A 301 -16.42 8.24 34.35
CA THR A 301 -17.57 9.13 34.63
C THR A 301 -17.77 9.36 36.13
N LYS A 302 -17.80 10.65 36.51
CA LYS A 302 -18.01 11.10 37.90
C LYS A 302 -19.47 11.43 38.23
N VAL A 303 -20.40 11.41 37.26
CA VAL A 303 -21.82 11.68 37.49
C VAL A 303 -22.67 10.89 36.48
N GLU A 304 -23.70 10.22 37.00
CA GLU A 304 -24.80 9.49 36.33
C GLU A 304 -24.40 8.40 35.33
N LEU A 305 -24.13 7.23 35.88
CA LEU A 305 -24.04 5.94 35.18
C LEU A 305 -25.11 4.96 35.70
N ASN A 306 -26.18 5.42 36.36
CA ASN A 306 -27.13 4.55 37.06
C ASN A 306 -28.14 3.81 36.15
N PHE A 307 -28.42 4.30 34.93
CA PHE A 307 -29.50 3.73 34.12
C PHE A 307 -29.03 2.68 33.09
N HIS A 308 -27.84 2.83 32.52
CA HIS A 308 -27.30 1.90 31.51
C HIS A 308 -26.41 0.80 32.10
N LEU A 309 -25.68 1.04 33.20
CA LEU A 309 -25.02 -0.03 33.97
C LEU A 309 -26.03 -1.10 34.38
N LYS A 310 -27.20 -0.66 34.87
CA LYS A 310 -28.30 -1.53 35.23
C LYS A 310 -28.70 -2.41 34.05
N LEU A 311 -29.05 -1.84 32.91
CA LEU A 311 -29.55 -2.59 31.75
C LEU A 311 -28.52 -3.60 31.16
N LEU A 312 -27.23 -3.27 31.21
CA LEU A 312 -26.13 -4.04 30.62
C LEU A 312 -25.69 -5.20 31.53
N LEU A 313 -25.56 -4.91 32.83
CA LEU A 313 -25.38 -5.94 33.87
C LEU A 313 -26.63 -6.80 33.95
N GLU A 314 -27.84 -6.24 33.92
CA GLU A 314 -29.11 -6.97 33.95
C GLU A 314 -29.23 -7.91 32.74
N THR A 315 -28.88 -7.51 31.51
CA THR A 315 -29.01 -8.40 30.34
C THR A 315 -28.07 -9.62 30.43
N MET A 316 -26.79 -9.42 30.79
CA MET A 316 -25.85 -10.55 30.95
C MET A 316 -26.05 -11.31 32.26
N GLN A 317 -26.40 -10.66 33.37
CA GLN A 317 -26.75 -11.33 34.62
C GLN A 317 -28.04 -12.15 34.46
N ASN A 318 -29.01 -11.68 33.67
CA ASN A 318 -30.23 -12.43 33.39
C ASN A 318 -29.97 -13.63 32.45
N ALA A 319 -29.12 -13.47 31.43
CA ALA A 319 -28.79 -14.53 30.46
C ALA A 319 -27.77 -15.56 31.00
N VAL A 320 -26.69 -15.09 31.62
CA VAL A 320 -25.53 -15.90 32.05
C VAL A 320 -25.65 -16.36 33.50
N LYS A 321 -26.32 -15.56 34.35
CA LYS A 321 -26.59 -15.85 35.77
C LYS A 321 -25.30 -16.14 36.55
N GLU A 322 -25.29 -17.20 37.34
CA GLU A 322 -24.20 -17.58 38.25
C GLU A 322 -22.86 -17.88 37.54
N ARG A 323 -22.87 -18.08 36.21
CA ARG A 323 -21.64 -18.31 35.42
C ARG A 323 -20.84 -17.03 35.19
N LEU A 324 -21.45 -15.85 35.36
CA LEU A 324 -20.78 -14.56 35.26
C LEU A 324 -20.22 -14.18 36.65
N PRO A 325 -18.89 -14.08 36.84
CA PRO A 325 -18.36 -13.74 38.15
C PRO A 325 -18.73 -12.30 38.55
N ASN A 326 -19.19 -12.14 39.79
CA ASN A 326 -19.56 -10.84 40.34
C ASN A 326 -18.32 -10.04 40.76
N PHE A 327 -18.33 -8.74 40.50
CA PHE A 327 -17.34 -7.81 41.05
C PHE A 327 -17.76 -7.36 42.45
N THR A 328 -16.81 -7.27 43.38
CA THR A 328 -17.05 -6.56 44.64
C THR A 328 -17.24 -5.06 44.39
N PRO A 329 -17.83 -4.29 45.34
CA PRO A 329 -17.92 -2.84 45.23
C PRO A 329 -16.55 -2.18 44.99
N GLU A 330 -15.50 -2.64 45.67
CA GLU A 330 -14.14 -2.11 45.53
C GLU A 330 -13.54 -2.42 44.16
N GLN A 331 -13.78 -3.63 43.64
CA GLN A 331 -13.34 -4.00 42.29
C GLN A 331 -14.07 -3.18 41.22
N SER A 332 -15.37 -2.98 41.38
CA SER A 332 -16.19 -2.18 40.47
C SER A 332 -15.70 -0.73 40.41
N GLU A 333 -15.42 -0.13 41.56
CA GLU A 333 -14.88 1.24 41.62
C GLU A 333 -13.46 1.34 41.05
N MET A 334 -12.64 0.30 41.23
CA MET A 334 -11.30 0.23 40.62
C MET A 334 -11.34 0.17 39.09
N ILE A 335 -12.31 -0.56 38.51
CA ILE A 335 -12.49 -0.67 37.06
C ILE A 335 -13.05 0.64 36.49
N LYS A 336 -13.97 1.28 37.20
CA LYS A 336 -14.60 2.51 36.72
C LYS A 336 -13.56 3.61 36.52
N GLY A 337 -13.43 4.09 35.27
CA GLY A 337 -12.48 5.17 34.96
C GLY A 337 -11.01 4.75 34.90
N SER A 338 -10.71 3.46 34.79
CA SER A 338 -9.35 2.93 34.57
C SER A 338 -8.77 3.15 33.15
N ALA A 339 -9.43 3.91 32.28
CA ALA A 339 -9.00 4.27 30.92
C ALA A 339 -8.74 5.77 30.78
N ASP A 340 -7.55 6.18 30.31
CA ASP A 340 -7.33 7.55 29.87
C ASP A 340 -7.75 7.75 28.40
N TYR A 341 -7.70 6.68 27.60
CA TYR A 341 -8.20 6.59 26.22
C TYR A 341 -8.58 5.14 25.87
N ILE A 342 -9.36 4.98 24.79
CA ILE A 342 -9.82 3.69 24.26
C ILE A 342 -9.11 3.41 22.94
N ALA A 343 -8.53 2.22 22.79
CA ALA A 343 -8.11 1.73 21.48
C ALA A 343 -9.17 0.81 20.88
N ILE A 344 -9.45 1.03 19.61
CA ILE A 344 -10.31 0.18 18.80
C ILE A 344 -9.43 -0.51 17.77
N ASN A 345 -9.39 -1.83 17.80
CA ASN A 345 -8.91 -2.63 16.68
C ASN A 345 -10.12 -2.85 15.77
N HIS A 346 -10.07 -2.34 14.54
CA HIS A 346 -11.21 -2.44 13.63
C HIS A 346 -10.74 -2.92 12.27
N TYR A 347 -11.36 -3.99 11.77
CA TYR A 347 -10.97 -4.63 10.51
C TYR A 347 -12.13 -4.85 9.53
N THR A 348 -13.32 -5.16 10.05
CA THR A 348 -14.47 -5.67 9.30
C THR A 348 -15.78 -5.36 10.03
N THR A 349 -16.91 -5.72 9.45
CA THR A 349 -18.26 -5.60 10.03
C THR A 349 -19.14 -6.75 9.49
N TYR A 350 -20.18 -7.13 10.23
CA TYR A 350 -21.07 -8.23 9.86
C TYR A 350 -22.54 -7.96 10.20
N TYR A 351 -23.43 -8.75 9.61
CA TYR A 351 -24.83 -8.80 9.97
C TYR A 351 -25.04 -9.70 11.18
N VAL A 352 -26.04 -9.35 11.97
CA VAL A 352 -26.49 -10.14 13.12
C VAL A 352 -27.99 -10.34 12.99
N SER A 353 -28.46 -11.57 13.22
CA SER A 353 -29.88 -11.88 13.36
C SER A 353 -30.13 -12.62 14.67
N HIS A 354 -31.29 -12.38 15.28
CA HIS A 354 -31.68 -13.11 16.49
C HIS A 354 -31.79 -14.61 16.20
N HIS A 355 -31.15 -15.43 17.04
CA HIS A 355 -31.17 -16.87 16.93
C HIS A 355 -30.89 -17.51 18.28
N VAL A 356 -31.89 -18.18 18.85
CA VAL A 356 -31.75 -18.88 20.13
C VAL A 356 -31.28 -20.30 19.86
N ASN A 357 -30.06 -20.64 20.26
CA ASN A 357 -29.55 -22.00 20.17
C ASN A 357 -29.72 -22.73 21.52
N LYS A 358 -30.76 -23.56 21.65
CA LYS A 358 -31.07 -24.29 22.90
C LYS A 358 -30.29 -25.59 23.08
N THR A 359 -29.41 -25.96 22.16
CA THR A 359 -28.78 -27.30 22.15
C THR A 359 -27.57 -27.44 23.08
N SER A 360 -26.89 -26.35 23.42
CA SER A 360 -25.75 -26.37 24.36
C SER A 360 -25.47 -24.99 24.96
N ILE A 361 -25.06 -24.94 26.23
CA ILE A 361 -24.68 -23.70 26.92
C ILE A 361 -23.21 -23.40 26.60
N SER A 362 -22.92 -22.20 26.09
CA SER A 362 -21.56 -21.71 25.82
C SER A 362 -21.54 -20.19 25.73
N TYR A 363 -20.37 -19.56 25.88
CA TYR A 363 -20.19 -18.13 25.72
C TYR A 363 -20.79 -17.58 24.41
N LEU A 364 -20.59 -18.26 23.28
CA LEU A 364 -21.13 -17.82 21.99
C LEU A 364 -22.65 -18.03 21.88
N ASN A 365 -23.17 -19.12 22.44
CA ASN A 365 -24.62 -19.38 22.42
C ASN A 365 -25.38 -18.45 23.38
N ASP A 366 -24.76 -17.96 24.45
CA ASP A 366 -25.35 -17.00 25.39
C ASP A 366 -25.71 -15.66 24.73
N TRP A 367 -25.21 -15.38 23.52
CA TRP A 367 -25.50 -14.15 22.81
C TRP A 367 -26.89 -14.18 22.16
N ASP A 368 -27.48 -15.35 21.94
CA ASP A 368 -28.75 -15.55 21.21
C ASP A 368 -28.77 -14.87 19.82
N VAL A 369 -27.62 -14.90 19.14
CA VAL A 369 -27.46 -14.34 17.80
C VAL A 369 -26.77 -15.29 16.83
N LYS A 370 -27.08 -15.08 15.55
CA LYS A 370 -26.35 -15.64 14.42
C LYS A 370 -25.61 -14.51 13.70
N ILE A 371 -24.31 -14.66 13.55
CA ILE A 371 -23.46 -13.77 12.74
C ILE A 371 -23.51 -14.24 11.28
N SER A 372 -23.59 -13.30 10.34
CA SER A 372 -23.51 -13.56 8.91
C SER A 372 -22.74 -12.45 8.19
N TYR A 373 -21.89 -12.83 7.24
CA TYR A 373 -21.25 -11.89 6.30
C TYR A 373 -22.07 -11.70 5.02
N GLU A 374 -23.19 -12.40 4.88
CA GLU A 374 -24.06 -12.33 3.71
C GLU A 374 -25.50 -12.03 4.11
N ARG A 375 -26.22 -11.36 3.21
CA ARG A 375 -27.65 -11.11 3.32
C ARG A 375 -28.30 -11.33 1.97
N ASN A 376 -29.31 -12.21 1.91
CA ASN A 376 -30.01 -12.58 0.68
C ASN A 376 -29.06 -13.04 -0.44
N GLY A 377 -28.00 -13.79 -0.09
CA GLY A 377 -26.98 -14.25 -1.03
C GLY A 377 -25.98 -13.17 -1.49
N VAL A 378 -26.01 -11.97 -0.88
CA VAL A 378 -25.08 -10.88 -1.20
C VAL A 378 -24.13 -10.66 -0.02
N PRO A 379 -22.80 -10.80 -0.21
CA PRO A 379 -21.81 -10.46 0.80
C PRO A 379 -21.85 -8.99 1.23
N ILE A 380 -21.54 -8.72 2.49
CA ILE A 380 -21.49 -7.38 3.08
C ILE A 380 -20.36 -6.51 2.49
N GLY A 381 -19.33 -7.16 1.94
CA GLY A 381 -18.18 -6.54 1.31
C GLY A 381 -17.34 -7.57 0.55
N LYS A 382 -16.25 -7.13 -0.06
CA LYS A 382 -15.27 -8.04 -0.67
C LYS A 382 -14.47 -8.74 0.43
N GLN A 383 -14.33 -10.06 0.35
CA GLN A 383 -13.52 -10.84 1.30
C GLN A 383 -12.02 -10.68 0.99
N ALA A 384 -11.19 -10.64 2.03
CA ALA A 384 -9.73 -10.69 1.94
C ALA A 384 -9.23 -12.14 1.90
N TYR A 385 -7.94 -12.36 2.19
CA TYR A 385 -7.42 -13.73 2.31
C TYR A 385 -7.95 -14.42 3.57
N SER A 386 -7.98 -13.72 4.70
CA SER A 386 -8.59 -14.22 5.93
C SER A 386 -10.11 -14.33 5.78
N ASN A 387 -10.65 -15.52 6.05
CA ASN A 387 -12.07 -15.81 5.83
C ASN A 387 -13.03 -14.90 6.63
N TRP A 388 -12.58 -14.34 7.75
CA TRP A 388 -13.36 -13.46 8.62
C TRP A 388 -13.32 -11.98 8.20
N LEU A 389 -12.39 -11.59 7.31
CA LEU A 389 -12.11 -10.19 7.00
C LEU A 389 -12.81 -9.78 5.69
N TYR A 390 -13.85 -8.96 5.83
CA TYR A 390 -14.59 -8.36 4.72
C TYR A 390 -14.33 -6.85 4.70
N VAL A 391 -14.18 -6.28 3.51
CA VAL A 391 -13.95 -4.85 3.31
C VAL A 391 -15.26 -4.10 3.49
N VAL A 392 -15.46 -3.52 4.67
CA VAL A 392 -16.68 -2.78 5.06
C VAL A 392 -16.31 -1.43 5.69
N PRO A 393 -15.87 -0.44 4.89
CA PRO A 393 -15.29 0.81 5.41
C PRO A 393 -16.23 1.58 6.33
N TRP A 394 -17.52 1.65 6.02
CA TRP A 394 -18.51 2.35 6.86
C TRP A 394 -18.64 1.78 8.27
N GLY A 395 -18.13 0.57 8.51
CA GLY A 395 -18.06 -0.06 9.82
C GLY A 395 -17.26 0.75 10.83
N ILE A 396 -16.09 1.27 10.43
CA ILE A 396 -15.20 2.01 11.36
C ILE A 396 -15.84 3.32 11.82
N TYR A 397 -16.53 4.02 10.92
CA TYR A 397 -17.31 5.21 11.26
C TYR A 397 -18.36 4.88 12.31
N LYS A 398 -19.17 3.85 12.07
CA LYS A 398 -20.23 3.47 13.03
C LYS A 398 -19.63 3.04 14.36
N ALA A 399 -18.52 2.31 14.35
CA ALA A 399 -17.82 1.87 15.56
C ALA A 399 -17.39 3.06 16.43
N VAL A 400 -16.70 4.03 15.81
CA VAL A 400 -16.25 5.25 16.48
C VAL A 400 -17.42 6.07 17.00
N MET A 401 -18.46 6.27 16.17
CA MET A 401 -19.62 7.06 16.57
C MET A 401 -20.44 6.38 17.67
N HIS A 402 -20.56 5.05 17.64
CA HIS A 402 -21.18 4.31 18.73
C HIS A 402 -20.43 4.52 20.04
N VAL A 403 -19.09 4.43 20.01
CA VAL A 403 -18.28 4.68 21.21
C VAL A 403 -18.47 6.11 21.71
N LYS A 404 -18.47 7.08 20.80
CA LYS A 404 -18.74 8.48 21.11
C LYS A 404 -20.09 8.67 21.82
N GLU A 405 -21.17 8.20 21.20
CA GLU A 405 -22.55 8.40 21.65
C GLU A 405 -22.85 7.68 22.97
N LYS A 406 -22.27 6.49 23.16
CA LYS A 406 -22.56 5.64 24.33
C LYS A 406 -21.65 5.90 25.53
N TYR A 407 -20.40 6.34 25.33
CA TYR A 407 -19.40 6.44 26.40
C TYR A 407 -18.91 7.86 26.69
N LYS A 408 -19.78 8.86 26.48
CA LYS A 408 -19.52 10.28 26.72
C LYS A 408 -18.26 10.79 25.98
N ASP A 409 -18.13 10.40 24.71
CA ASP A 409 -17.08 10.89 23.80
C ASP A 409 -15.65 10.79 24.36
N PRO A 410 -15.16 9.57 24.67
CA PRO A 410 -13.82 9.36 25.19
C PRO A 410 -12.76 9.69 24.14
N ILE A 411 -11.48 9.78 24.54
CA ILE A 411 -10.38 9.85 23.58
C ILE A 411 -10.27 8.48 22.91
N ILE A 412 -10.31 8.44 21.59
CA ILE A 412 -10.24 7.22 20.78
C ILE A 412 -8.92 7.17 20.02
N ILE A 413 -8.34 5.98 19.92
CA ILE A 413 -7.24 5.63 19.01
C ILE A 413 -7.70 4.42 18.20
N ILE A 414 -7.43 4.40 16.91
CA ILE A 414 -7.54 3.17 16.12
C ILE A 414 -6.24 2.40 16.33
N GLY A 415 -6.28 1.38 17.19
CA GLY A 415 -5.11 0.63 17.66
C GLY A 415 -4.56 -0.33 16.61
N GLU A 416 -5.44 -0.84 15.74
CA GLU A 416 -5.13 -1.68 14.59
C GLU A 416 -6.20 -1.53 13.52
N ASN A 417 -5.79 -1.47 12.26
CA ASN A 417 -6.64 -1.57 11.08
C ASN A 417 -5.78 -2.03 9.91
N GLY A 418 -6.26 -2.97 9.10
CA GLY A 418 -5.45 -3.53 8.01
C GLY A 418 -6.14 -4.65 7.25
N ILE A 419 -5.45 -5.18 6.24
CA ILE A 419 -5.95 -6.26 5.39
C ILE A 419 -4.82 -7.16 4.91
N ASP A 420 -5.12 -8.44 4.78
CA ASP A 420 -4.16 -9.46 4.40
C ASP A 420 -4.23 -9.89 2.93
N GLN A 421 -3.10 -10.42 2.47
CA GLN A 421 -2.92 -11.09 1.18
C GLN A 421 -2.40 -12.52 1.39
N PRO A 422 -2.56 -13.42 0.40
CA PRO A 422 -1.98 -14.76 0.44
C PRO A 422 -0.45 -14.73 0.54
N GLY A 423 0.11 -15.65 1.33
CA GLY A 423 1.55 -15.75 1.58
C GLY A 423 2.36 -16.48 0.50
N ASN A 424 1.68 -17.10 -0.48
CA ASN A 424 2.31 -17.80 -1.61
C ASN A 424 2.46 -16.93 -2.86
N GLU A 425 2.21 -15.63 -2.76
CA GLU A 425 2.44 -14.68 -3.85
C GLU A 425 3.92 -14.61 -4.23
N THR A 426 4.17 -14.45 -5.53
CA THR A 426 5.53 -14.10 -6.00
C THR A 426 5.96 -12.77 -5.39
N LEU A 427 7.26 -12.54 -5.20
CA LEU A 427 7.76 -11.27 -4.66
C LEU A 427 7.15 -10.04 -5.38
N PRO A 428 7.13 -9.95 -6.72
CA PRO A 428 6.38 -8.92 -7.45
C PRO A 428 4.91 -8.76 -7.04
N GLY A 429 4.17 -9.86 -6.93
CA GLY A 429 2.76 -9.84 -6.53
C GLY A 429 2.55 -9.41 -5.09
N ALA A 430 3.49 -9.76 -4.20
CA ALA A 430 3.47 -9.35 -2.80
C ALA A 430 3.77 -7.85 -2.61
N LEU A 431 4.59 -7.25 -3.50
CA LEU A 431 4.89 -5.81 -3.47
C LEU A 431 3.78 -4.95 -4.09
N TYR A 432 3.12 -5.46 -5.14
CA TYR A 432 1.97 -4.79 -5.78
C TYR A 432 0.69 -5.03 -4.98
N ASP A 433 0.46 -4.22 -3.94
CA ASP A 433 -0.64 -4.38 -2.99
C ASP A 433 -1.72 -3.31 -3.08
N PHE A 434 -2.10 -2.94 -4.31
CA PHE A 434 -3.12 -1.93 -4.58
C PHE A 434 -4.44 -2.13 -3.80
N PHE A 435 -4.87 -3.38 -3.60
CA PHE A 435 -6.07 -3.67 -2.81
C PHE A 435 -5.94 -3.24 -1.33
N ARG A 436 -4.74 -3.32 -0.75
CA ARG A 436 -4.44 -2.81 0.59
C ARG A 436 -4.46 -1.28 0.62
N ILE A 437 -3.98 -0.61 -0.43
CA ILE A 437 -4.12 0.84 -0.59
C ILE A 437 -5.61 1.22 -0.59
N GLN A 438 -6.43 0.56 -1.41
CA GLN A 438 -7.87 0.84 -1.48
C GLN A 438 -8.57 0.65 -0.13
N TYR A 439 -8.18 -0.39 0.62
CA TYR A 439 -8.68 -0.62 1.96
C TYR A 439 -8.34 0.56 2.88
N PHE A 440 -7.06 0.94 2.97
CA PHE A 440 -6.63 2.02 3.86
C PHE A 440 -7.27 3.35 3.49
N ASP A 441 -7.30 3.69 2.21
CA ASP A 441 -7.93 4.89 1.70
C ASP A 441 -9.40 4.98 2.13
N GLN A 442 -10.19 3.94 1.88
CA GLN A 442 -11.63 3.94 2.22
C GLN A 442 -11.87 4.02 3.74
N TYR A 443 -11.11 3.28 4.54
CA TYR A 443 -11.26 3.29 6.00
C TYR A 443 -10.84 4.63 6.62
N LEU A 444 -9.77 5.26 6.10
CA LEU A 444 -9.32 6.56 6.58
C LEU A 444 -10.27 7.70 6.19
N HIS A 445 -10.95 7.64 5.05
CA HIS A 445 -12.04 8.56 4.72
C HIS A 445 -13.22 8.45 5.69
N GLU A 446 -13.60 7.23 6.07
CA GLU A 446 -14.67 6.98 7.04
C GLU A 446 -14.27 7.44 8.45
N LEU A 447 -12.99 7.30 8.81
CA LEU A 447 -12.44 7.83 10.06
C LEU A 447 -12.42 9.36 10.07
N LYS A 448 -11.98 9.99 8.98
CA LYS A 448 -12.03 11.45 8.76
C LYS A 448 -13.46 11.96 8.89
N ARG A 449 -14.46 11.22 8.36
CA ARG A 449 -15.89 11.54 8.56
C ARG A 449 -16.29 11.50 10.03
N ALA A 450 -15.92 10.46 10.78
CA ALA A 450 -16.26 10.36 12.20
C ALA A 450 -15.65 11.51 13.02
N ILE A 451 -14.40 11.90 12.71
CA ILE A 451 -13.73 13.05 13.33
C ILE A 451 -14.49 14.35 13.02
N LYS A 452 -14.86 14.55 11.75
CA LYS A 452 -15.64 15.72 11.31
C LYS A 452 -16.99 15.80 12.02
N ASP A 453 -17.61 14.66 12.29
CA ASP A 453 -18.89 14.54 13.03
C ASP A 453 -18.69 14.58 14.57
N GLY A 454 -17.50 14.98 15.01
CA GLY A 454 -17.20 15.37 16.38
C GLY A 454 -16.63 14.26 17.27
N ALA A 455 -16.25 13.10 16.74
CA ALA A 455 -15.58 12.06 17.54
C ALA A 455 -14.13 12.44 17.87
N ARG A 456 -13.71 12.26 19.12
CA ARG A 456 -12.33 12.57 19.56
C ARG A 456 -11.33 11.46 19.23
N VAL A 457 -11.09 11.21 17.94
CA VAL A 457 -10.04 10.30 17.49
C VAL A 457 -8.70 11.04 17.40
N THR A 458 -7.66 10.48 18.02
CA THR A 458 -6.34 11.14 18.16
C THR A 458 -5.19 10.40 17.49
N GLY A 459 -5.41 9.18 17.02
CA GLY A 459 -4.38 8.46 16.27
C GLY A 459 -4.91 7.22 15.55
N TYR A 460 -4.11 6.75 14.60
CA TYR A 460 -4.37 5.62 13.75
C TYR A 460 -3.10 4.76 13.59
N PHE A 461 -3.23 3.46 13.82
CA PHE A 461 -2.14 2.50 13.72
C PHE A 461 -2.48 1.42 12.69
N ALA A 462 -1.69 1.35 11.61
CA ALA A 462 -1.84 0.33 10.58
C ALA A 462 -1.35 -1.03 11.09
N TRP A 463 -2.20 -2.06 11.00
CA TRP A 463 -1.81 -3.46 11.14
C TRP A 463 -1.46 -4.03 9.77
N SER A 464 -0.20 -4.29 9.45
CA SER A 464 1.00 -4.18 10.29
C SER A 464 2.13 -3.44 9.58
N LEU A 465 3.20 -3.13 10.33
CA LEU A 465 4.45 -2.66 9.71
C LEU A 465 5.00 -3.71 8.74
N LEU A 466 5.23 -4.92 9.26
CA LEU A 466 5.85 -6.04 8.56
C LEU A 466 4.85 -7.16 8.33
N ASP A 467 5.00 -7.90 7.23
CA ASP A 467 4.48 -9.26 7.15
C ASP A 467 5.04 -10.06 8.33
N ASN A 468 4.21 -10.82 9.03
CA ASN A 468 4.57 -11.42 10.32
C ASN A 468 3.98 -12.84 10.48
N PHE A 469 4.12 -13.42 11.68
CA PHE A 469 3.52 -14.71 12.03
C PHE A 469 2.05 -14.51 12.47
N GLU A 470 1.09 -14.76 11.59
CA GLU A 470 -0.33 -14.55 11.83
C GLU A 470 -0.97 -15.74 12.55
N TRP A 471 -0.53 -15.97 13.80
CA TRP A 471 -1.13 -16.94 14.72
C TRP A 471 -1.28 -18.34 14.10
N ARG A 472 -2.51 -18.83 13.94
CA ARG A 472 -2.80 -20.14 13.33
C ARG A 472 -2.66 -20.17 11.81
N LEU A 473 -2.60 -19.03 11.13
CA LEU A 473 -2.28 -18.97 9.71
C LEU A 473 -0.77 -19.00 9.46
N GLY A 474 0.05 -18.96 10.52
CA GLY A 474 1.51 -18.93 10.39
C GLY A 474 1.93 -17.80 9.45
N PHE A 475 2.66 -18.12 8.38
CA PHE A 475 3.09 -17.12 7.40
C PHE A 475 2.26 -17.07 6.12
N THR A 476 1.13 -17.78 6.08
CA THR A 476 0.27 -17.83 4.88
C THR A 476 -0.61 -16.60 4.73
N SER A 477 -0.76 -15.78 5.78
CA SER A 477 -1.43 -14.47 5.74
C SER A 477 -0.41 -13.33 5.88
N LYS A 478 -0.52 -12.32 5.01
CA LYS A 478 0.44 -11.21 4.89
C LYS A 478 -0.24 -9.86 5.14
N PHE A 479 -0.13 -9.33 6.35
CA PHE A 479 -0.75 -8.05 6.76
C PHE A 479 0.16 -6.81 6.57
N GLY A 480 1.45 -7.00 6.37
CA GLY A 480 2.42 -5.91 6.41
C GLY A 480 2.28 -4.95 5.24
N ILE A 481 2.51 -3.67 5.50
CA ILE A 481 2.82 -2.70 4.44
C ILE A 481 4.24 -2.88 3.90
N VAL A 482 5.11 -3.56 4.65
CA VAL A 482 6.45 -4.00 4.23
C VAL A 482 6.47 -5.52 4.12
N TYR A 483 6.87 -6.03 2.97
CA TYR A 483 7.10 -7.46 2.76
C TYR A 483 8.40 -7.91 3.42
N VAL A 484 8.41 -9.10 4.03
CA VAL A 484 9.63 -9.71 4.57
C VAL A 484 9.92 -11.01 3.83
N ASP A 485 11.06 -11.06 3.16
CA ASP A 485 11.60 -12.29 2.60
C ASP A 485 12.14 -13.15 3.76
N ARG A 486 11.47 -14.25 4.08
CA ARG A 486 11.85 -15.10 5.21
C ARG A 486 13.09 -15.97 4.96
N SER A 487 13.60 -16.03 3.73
CA SER A 487 14.87 -16.70 3.45
C SER A 487 16.07 -15.82 3.76
N THR A 488 15.94 -14.51 3.57
CA THR A 488 17.04 -13.54 3.74
C THR A 488 16.81 -12.54 4.88
N PHE A 489 15.59 -12.50 5.43
CA PHE A 489 15.06 -11.49 6.35
C PHE A 489 15.09 -10.06 5.79
N THR A 490 15.17 -9.91 4.47
CA THR A 490 15.18 -8.59 3.82
C THR A 490 13.79 -7.98 3.83
N ARG A 491 13.70 -6.68 4.16
CA ARG A 491 12.47 -5.89 4.16
C ARG A 491 12.31 -5.17 2.83
N TYR A 492 11.17 -5.35 2.18
CA TYR A 492 10.82 -4.72 0.91
C TYR A 492 9.51 -3.92 1.07
N PRO A 493 9.57 -2.57 1.03
CA PRO A 493 8.38 -1.73 1.07
C PRO A 493 7.40 -2.06 -0.07
N LYS A 494 6.12 -2.29 0.27
CA LYS A 494 5.04 -2.48 -0.73
C LYS A 494 4.51 -1.13 -1.21
N ASP A 495 3.62 -1.14 -2.20
CA ASP A 495 2.97 0.08 -2.70
C ASP A 495 2.21 0.84 -1.60
N SER A 496 1.56 0.13 -0.67
CA SER A 496 0.89 0.73 0.48
C SER A 496 1.83 1.54 1.39
N THR A 497 3.08 1.12 1.55
CA THR A 497 4.11 1.89 2.28
C THR A 497 4.34 3.26 1.63
N ARG A 498 4.37 3.29 0.29
CA ARG A 498 4.58 4.52 -0.48
C ARG A 498 3.34 5.42 -0.46
N TRP A 499 2.17 4.82 -0.50
CA TRP A 499 0.90 5.53 -0.36
C TRP A 499 0.84 6.27 0.99
N PHE A 500 1.16 5.58 2.10
CA PHE A 500 1.27 6.23 3.41
C PHE A 500 2.31 7.34 3.42
N ARG A 501 3.49 7.10 2.80
CA ARG A 501 4.53 8.14 2.70
C ARG A 501 4.01 9.39 2.01
N LYS A 502 3.29 9.23 0.90
CA LYS A 502 2.70 10.34 0.14
C LYS A 502 1.68 11.09 0.99
N MET A 503 0.76 10.38 1.64
CA MET A 503 -0.27 10.97 2.50
C MET A 503 0.31 11.73 3.71
N ILE A 504 1.37 11.19 4.32
CA ILE A 504 1.94 11.75 5.56
C ILE A 504 3.00 12.84 5.29
N LYS A 505 3.84 12.70 4.26
CA LYS A 505 4.95 13.64 3.96
C LYS A 505 4.63 14.72 2.92
N SER A 506 3.39 14.85 2.43
CA SER A 506 3.04 15.77 1.34
C SER A 506 3.41 17.25 1.53
N GLU A 507 3.86 17.69 2.71
CA GLU A 507 4.14 19.11 2.98
C GLU A 507 5.53 19.51 3.50
N LEU A 508 6.55 18.64 3.63
CA LEU A 508 7.90 19.17 3.93
C LEU A 508 8.39 20.13 2.80
N LYS A 509 8.13 19.77 1.54
CA LYS A 509 8.47 20.61 0.38
C LYS A 509 7.58 21.84 0.17
N HIS A 510 6.36 21.88 0.72
CA HIS A 510 5.48 23.05 0.60
C HIS A 510 5.72 24.04 1.74
N ARG A 511 6.08 23.56 2.92
CA ARG A 511 6.42 24.40 4.07
C ARG A 511 7.78 25.06 3.89
N GLU A 512 8.78 24.33 3.37
CA GLU A 512 10.07 24.91 2.96
C GLU A 512 9.90 25.94 1.84
N ARG A 513 9.08 25.65 0.81
CA ARG A 513 8.75 26.63 -0.24
C ARG A 513 8.04 27.86 0.28
N ARG A 514 7.02 27.72 1.13
CA ARG A 514 6.32 28.89 1.73
C ARG A 514 7.23 29.71 2.65
N VAL A 515 8.18 29.07 3.34
CA VAL A 515 9.20 29.78 4.13
C VAL A 515 10.17 30.53 3.21
N GLU A 516 10.58 29.94 2.10
CA GLU A 516 11.46 30.61 1.12
C GLU A 516 10.72 31.71 0.34
N GLU A 517 9.46 31.49 -0.06
CA GLU A 517 8.56 32.47 -0.69
C GLU A 517 8.24 33.63 0.25
N SER A 518 7.98 33.37 1.54
CA SER A 518 7.76 34.44 2.53
C SER A 518 9.03 35.23 2.85
N LYS A 519 10.21 34.60 2.81
CA LYS A 519 11.50 35.33 2.86
C LYS A 519 11.70 36.19 1.61
N GLN A 520 11.35 35.66 0.43
CA GLN A 520 11.44 36.37 -0.85
C GLN A 520 10.48 37.58 -0.89
N GLU A 521 9.21 37.40 -0.52
CA GLU A 521 8.21 38.47 -0.41
C GLU A 521 8.62 39.54 0.61
N LYS A 522 9.22 39.14 1.74
CA LYS A 522 9.73 40.09 2.74
C LYS A 522 10.89 40.91 2.18
N LYS A 523 11.78 40.28 1.40
CA LYS A 523 12.91 40.93 0.73
C LYS A 523 12.44 41.88 -0.39
N GLU A 524 11.40 41.50 -1.12
CA GLU A 524 10.75 42.34 -2.14
C GLU A 524 10.00 43.53 -1.53
N ARG A 525 9.31 43.35 -0.39
CA ARG A 525 8.68 44.44 0.36
C ARG A 525 9.68 45.43 0.94
N GLU A 526 10.82 44.95 1.44
CA GLU A 526 11.92 45.81 1.90
C GLU A 526 12.55 46.59 0.74
N MET A 527 12.76 45.97 -0.43
CA MET A 527 13.20 46.67 -1.64
C MET A 527 12.17 47.70 -2.14
N ALA A 528 10.89 47.35 -2.15
CA ALA A 528 9.81 48.25 -2.56
C ALA A 528 9.62 49.42 -1.59
N ALA A 529 9.79 49.22 -0.28
CA ALA A 529 9.78 50.30 0.71
C ALA A 529 10.97 51.26 0.51
N THR A 530 12.13 50.74 0.12
CA THR A 530 13.33 51.54 -0.20
C THR A 530 13.15 52.33 -1.52
N ALA A 531 12.38 51.79 -2.47
CA ALA A 531 12.01 52.48 -3.71
C ALA A 531 10.90 53.53 -3.50
N SER A 532 9.93 53.25 -2.63
CA SER A 532 8.79 54.13 -2.33
C SER A 532 9.20 55.39 -1.57
N LEU A 533 10.31 55.36 -0.82
CA LEU A 533 10.89 56.56 -0.17
C LEU A 533 11.48 57.57 -1.18
N LYS A 534 11.57 57.22 -2.48
CA LYS A 534 12.09 58.10 -3.53
C LYS A 534 11.03 58.75 -4.42
N SER A 535 9.73 58.45 -4.29
CA SER A 535 8.76 58.80 -5.34
C SER A 535 7.42 59.42 -4.88
N SER A 536 7.30 60.03 -3.70
CA SER A 536 6.03 60.66 -3.29
C SER A 536 6.17 62.13 -2.90
N LEU A 537 6.36 62.99 -3.91
CA LEU A 537 5.80 64.33 -3.95
C LEU A 537 4.57 64.29 -4.87
N LEU A 538 3.49 64.94 -4.41
CA LEU A 538 2.22 65.30 -5.08
C LEU A 538 0.97 64.52 -4.63
N LEU A 539 0.01 65.33 -4.17
CA LEU A 539 -1.28 65.01 -3.56
C LEU A 539 -2.42 64.85 -4.61
N PRO A 540 -3.58 64.28 -4.22
CA PRO A 540 -4.64 63.78 -5.12
C PRO A 540 -5.95 64.59 -5.07
N SER A 541 -6.93 64.26 -5.94
CA SER A 541 -8.38 64.52 -5.80
C SER A 541 -9.24 63.94 -6.97
N PRO A 542 -10.58 63.70 -6.83
CA PRO A 542 -11.15 62.33 -6.89
C PRO A 542 -12.55 62.16 -7.60
N ILE A 543 -13.22 60.98 -7.40
CA ILE A 543 -14.69 60.66 -7.45
C ILE A 543 -15.26 60.32 -8.87
N SER A 544 -16.18 59.37 -9.17
CA SER A 544 -17.09 58.42 -8.46
C SER A 544 -17.71 57.33 -9.38
N ASP A 545 -18.07 56.18 -8.78
CA ASP A 545 -19.28 55.32 -8.86
C ASP A 545 -19.95 54.85 -10.17
N PHE A 546 -20.23 53.53 -10.28
CA PHE A 546 -21.56 52.91 -10.01
C PHE A 546 -21.56 51.37 -10.16
N SER A 547 -22.50 50.69 -9.48
CA SER A 547 -22.60 49.23 -9.28
C SER A 547 -23.90 48.57 -9.78
N SER A 548 -23.89 47.22 -9.89
CA SER A 548 -24.99 46.21 -9.81
C SER A 548 -25.82 45.94 -11.10
N ALA A 549 -26.41 44.77 -11.42
CA ALA A 549 -26.74 43.51 -10.73
C ALA A 549 -27.00 42.34 -11.73
N ALA A 550 -27.33 41.13 -11.22
CA ALA A 550 -27.42 39.80 -11.86
C ALA A 550 -28.78 39.36 -12.46
N LEU A 551 -28.84 38.25 -13.24
CA LEU A 551 -29.83 37.11 -13.15
C LEU A 551 -29.75 36.01 -14.27
N SER A 552 -29.66 34.74 -13.83
CA SER A 552 -30.40 33.47 -14.17
C SER A 552 -30.55 32.79 -15.56
N ILE A 553 -30.90 31.47 -15.46
CA ILE A 553 -31.60 30.51 -16.39
C ILE A 553 -30.66 29.53 -17.14
N SER A 554 -30.95 28.24 -17.44
CA SER A 554 -31.74 27.12 -16.88
C SER A 554 -31.40 25.86 -17.72
N THR A 555 -31.68 24.67 -17.19
CA THR A 555 -31.35 23.33 -17.74
C THR A 555 -32.43 22.71 -18.64
N GLN A 556 -32.03 21.91 -19.65
CA GLN A 556 -32.84 20.78 -20.15
C GLN A 556 -31.99 19.56 -20.51
N ALA A 557 -32.48 18.38 -20.11
CA ALA A 557 -31.89 17.06 -20.33
C ALA A 557 -32.81 16.19 -21.20
N ARG A 558 -32.23 15.32 -22.04
CA ARG A 558 -32.92 14.20 -22.70
C ARG A 558 -32.09 12.91 -22.58
N ARG A 559 -32.73 11.83 -22.13
CA ARG A 559 -32.21 10.45 -22.01
C ARG A 559 -32.45 9.66 -23.29
N ARG A 560 -31.57 8.69 -23.61
CA ARG A 560 -31.91 7.45 -24.34
C ARG A 560 -31.03 6.26 -23.92
N SER A 561 -31.60 5.07 -24.13
CA SER A 561 -31.42 3.75 -23.52
C SER A 561 -30.18 2.93 -23.94
N TRP A 562 -29.81 1.95 -23.11
CA TRP A 562 -28.71 0.99 -23.33
C TRP A 562 -29.23 -0.46 -23.41
N GLN A 563 -28.72 -1.24 -24.36
CA GLN A 563 -28.70 -2.71 -24.35
C GLN A 563 -27.34 -3.22 -24.87
N PRO A 564 -26.88 -4.43 -24.48
CA PRO A 564 -25.47 -4.80 -24.50
C PRO A 564 -25.11 -5.72 -25.70
N ARG A 565 -24.06 -5.37 -26.46
CA ARG A 565 -23.36 -6.31 -27.38
C ARG A 565 -21.90 -5.88 -27.63
N GLY A 566 -20.98 -6.83 -27.42
CA GLY A 566 -19.71 -7.03 -28.13
C GLY A 566 -18.66 -5.91 -28.11
N ALA A 567 -17.43 -6.25 -27.73
CA ALA A 567 -16.26 -5.39 -27.91
C ALA A 567 -16.11 -5.00 -29.39
N ARG A 568 -16.66 -3.84 -29.75
CA ARG A 568 -16.31 -3.09 -30.96
C ARG A 568 -15.53 -1.86 -30.48
N MET A 569 -14.30 -1.72 -30.97
CA MET A 569 -13.58 -0.44 -30.98
C MET A 569 -14.58 0.66 -31.29
N GLN A 570 -14.74 1.61 -30.36
CA GLN A 570 -15.40 2.87 -30.69
C GLN A 570 -14.51 3.54 -31.72
N VAL A 571 -14.93 3.50 -32.98
CA VAL A 571 -14.47 4.43 -34.01
C VAL A 571 -14.85 5.80 -33.47
N ALA A 572 -13.87 6.50 -32.91
CA ALA A 572 -14.02 7.89 -32.52
C ALA A 572 -14.45 8.67 -33.77
N ALA A 573 -15.42 9.57 -33.61
CA ALA A 573 -15.68 10.59 -34.61
C ALA A 573 -14.35 11.22 -35.02
N ALA A 574 -14.10 11.34 -36.33
CA ALA A 574 -12.85 11.78 -36.93
C ALA A 574 -12.17 12.86 -36.09
N ALA A 575 -11.15 12.47 -35.32
CA ALA A 575 -10.23 13.43 -34.76
C ALA A 575 -9.66 14.23 -35.93
N ASP A 576 -9.58 15.55 -35.82
CA ASP A 576 -8.99 16.38 -36.86
C ASP A 576 -7.63 15.80 -37.25
N SER A 577 -7.50 15.37 -38.50
CA SER A 577 -6.28 14.73 -39.00
C SER A 577 -5.10 15.67 -38.79
N LYS A 578 -4.11 15.23 -38.01
CA LYS A 578 -2.88 15.99 -37.71
C LYS A 578 -1.79 15.71 -38.72
N ASN A 579 -0.98 16.72 -39.02
CA ASN A 579 0.28 16.60 -39.74
C ASN A 579 1.42 16.34 -38.74
N ILE A 580 1.92 15.11 -38.73
CA ILE A 580 2.82 14.59 -37.69
C ILE A 580 4.21 14.34 -38.24
N LEU A 581 5.23 14.87 -37.56
CA LEU A 581 6.63 14.53 -37.78
C LEU A 581 7.06 13.43 -36.80
N VAL A 582 7.57 12.30 -37.31
CA VAL A 582 8.18 11.25 -36.47
C VAL A 582 9.68 11.21 -36.70
N MET A 583 10.43 11.59 -35.67
CA MET A 583 11.88 11.46 -35.64
C MET A 583 12.28 10.15 -34.98
N GLY A 584 13.09 9.34 -35.67
CA GLY A 584 13.39 7.98 -35.21
C GLY A 584 12.32 6.95 -35.58
N GLY A 585 11.45 7.27 -36.55
CA GLY A 585 10.35 6.41 -37.05
C GLY A 585 10.77 5.15 -37.80
N THR A 586 12.07 4.88 -37.90
CA THR A 586 12.62 3.95 -38.90
C THR A 586 13.17 2.66 -38.32
N ARG A 587 13.10 2.51 -36.99
CA ARG A 587 13.55 1.34 -36.25
C ARG A 587 12.55 1.03 -35.13
N PHE A 588 12.61 -0.21 -34.62
CA PHE A 588 11.90 -0.73 -33.44
C PHE A 588 10.60 0.03 -33.11
N ILE A 589 10.58 0.87 -32.06
CA ILE A 589 9.38 1.61 -31.58
C ILE A 589 8.72 2.46 -32.69
N GLY A 590 9.52 3.22 -33.43
CA GLY A 590 9.03 4.17 -34.43
C GLY A 590 8.27 3.52 -35.58
N VAL A 591 8.63 2.28 -35.92
CA VAL A 591 8.04 1.49 -37.01
C VAL A 591 6.64 1.01 -36.67
N PHE A 592 6.40 0.66 -35.39
CA PHE A 592 5.06 0.32 -34.90
C PHE A 592 4.20 1.57 -34.73
N LEU A 593 4.77 2.64 -34.15
CA LEU A 593 4.05 3.90 -33.92
C LEU A 593 3.56 4.53 -35.23
N SER A 594 4.40 4.62 -36.26
CA SER A 594 4.02 5.25 -37.53
C SER A 594 2.84 4.56 -38.21
N ARG A 595 2.75 3.23 -38.09
CA ARG A 595 1.63 2.45 -38.64
C ARG A 595 0.33 2.74 -37.90
N LEU A 596 0.37 2.79 -36.58
CA LEU A 596 -0.81 3.12 -35.78
C LEU A 596 -1.30 4.53 -36.11
N LEU A 597 -0.39 5.52 -36.21
CA LEU A 597 -0.76 6.89 -36.57
C LEU A 597 -1.38 7.01 -37.97
N VAL A 598 -0.83 6.31 -38.97
CA VAL A 598 -1.42 6.27 -40.32
C VAL A 598 -2.79 5.59 -40.31
N LYS A 599 -2.95 4.53 -39.52
CA LYS A 599 -4.21 3.79 -39.36
C LYS A 599 -5.30 4.63 -38.69
N GLU A 600 -4.94 5.51 -37.75
CA GLU A 600 -5.83 6.52 -37.15
C GLU A 600 -6.15 7.69 -38.10
N GLY A 601 -5.57 7.70 -39.32
CA GLY A 601 -5.89 8.68 -40.36
C GLY A 601 -5.07 9.97 -40.31
N HIS A 602 -3.96 9.99 -39.59
CA HIS A 602 -3.04 11.14 -39.55
C HIS A 602 -2.09 11.16 -40.75
N GLN A 603 -1.67 12.35 -41.17
CA GLN A 603 -0.60 12.50 -42.16
C GLN A 603 0.75 12.37 -41.45
N VAL A 604 1.51 11.32 -41.76
CA VAL A 604 2.75 11.01 -41.04
C VAL A 604 3.96 11.21 -41.95
N THR A 605 4.91 12.05 -41.52
CA THR A 605 6.21 12.24 -42.17
C THR A 605 7.33 11.66 -41.31
N LEU A 606 8.12 10.74 -41.85
CA LEU A 606 9.30 10.18 -41.18
C LEU A 606 10.55 11.00 -41.51
N PHE A 607 11.25 11.48 -40.48
CA PHE A 607 12.55 12.14 -40.64
C PHE A 607 13.69 11.12 -40.66
N THR A 608 14.40 10.99 -41.78
CA THR A 608 15.39 9.91 -42.00
C THR A 608 16.72 10.42 -42.58
N ARG A 609 17.85 9.80 -42.18
CA ARG A 609 19.19 10.12 -42.71
C ARG A 609 19.52 9.44 -44.05
N GLY A 610 18.76 8.41 -44.44
CA GLY A 610 19.08 7.50 -45.55
C GLY A 610 18.57 7.94 -46.93
N LYS A 611 18.96 7.20 -47.98
CA LYS A 611 18.50 7.42 -49.38
C LYS A 611 17.24 6.61 -49.77
N ALA A 612 16.84 5.60 -48.99
CA ALA A 612 15.72 4.73 -49.32
C ALA A 612 14.50 4.99 -48.39
N PRO A 613 13.26 4.94 -48.91
CA PRO A 613 12.04 4.83 -48.10
C PRO A 613 12.16 3.65 -47.14
N ILE A 614 11.70 3.83 -45.91
CA ILE A 614 11.78 2.78 -44.89
C ILE A 614 10.44 2.08 -44.83
N THR A 615 10.33 1.07 -45.68
CA THR A 615 9.14 0.24 -45.87
C THR A 615 9.55 -1.22 -45.72
N GLN A 616 10.12 -1.60 -44.58
CA GLN A 616 10.19 -3.03 -44.25
C GLN A 616 8.84 -3.45 -43.69
N GLN A 617 8.23 -4.47 -44.31
CA GLN A 617 7.03 -5.13 -43.79
C GLN A 617 7.32 -5.68 -42.39
N LEU A 618 6.44 -5.40 -41.43
CA LEU A 618 6.60 -5.91 -40.08
C LEU A 618 6.38 -7.43 -40.06
N PRO A 619 7.05 -8.16 -39.16
CA PRO A 619 6.74 -9.56 -38.92
C PRO A 619 5.24 -9.72 -38.57
N GLY A 620 4.51 -10.46 -39.41
CA GLY A 620 3.07 -10.71 -39.23
C GLY A 620 2.13 -9.65 -39.82
N GLU A 621 2.65 -8.59 -40.45
CA GLU A 621 1.85 -7.59 -41.17
C GLU A 621 1.39 -8.14 -42.52
N SER A 622 0.12 -7.95 -42.87
CA SER A 622 -0.42 -8.37 -44.16
C SER A 622 0.05 -7.45 -45.30
N ASP A 623 0.06 -7.96 -46.54
CA ASP A 623 0.46 -7.17 -47.71
C ASP A 623 -0.42 -5.93 -47.91
N ALA A 624 -1.70 -6.02 -47.55
CA ALA A 624 -2.66 -4.92 -47.62
C ALA A 624 -2.33 -3.82 -46.60
N GLU A 625 -2.05 -4.17 -45.34
CA GLU A 625 -1.67 -3.21 -44.29
C GLU A 625 -0.35 -2.52 -44.64
N TYR A 626 0.62 -3.29 -45.13
CA TYR A 626 1.89 -2.76 -45.59
C TYR A 626 1.72 -1.78 -46.78
N ALA A 627 0.93 -2.15 -47.79
CA ALA A 627 0.67 -1.30 -48.94
C ALA A 627 -0.07 0.00 -48.56
N GLU A 628 -1.02 -0.09 -47.63
CA GLU A 628 -1.72 1.07 -47.08
C GLU A 628 -0.75 2.01 -46.35
N PHE A 629 0.10 1.48 -45.46
CA PHE A 629 1.10 2.28 -44.76
C PHE A 629 2.09 2.92 -45.74
N SER A 630 2.65 2.11 -46.65
CA SER A 630 3.68 2.54 -47.60
C SER A 630 3.17 3.61 -48.58
N SER A 631 1.88 3.61 -48.92
CA SER A 631 1.30 4.61 -49.83
C SER A 631 0.97 5.93 -49.16
N LYS A 632 0.77 5.94 -47.83
CA LYS A 632 0.35 7.13 -47.06
C LYS A 632 1.49 7.81 -46.31
N VAL A 633 2.55 7.08 -45.97
CA VAL A 633 3.67 7.65 -45.22
C VAL A 633 4.55 8.54 -46.09
N LEU A 634 4.91 9.71 -45.58
CA LEU A 634 5.81 10.66 -46.24
C LEU A 634 7.22 10.55 -45.66
N HIS A 635 8.21 10.98 -46.42
CA HIS A 635 9.61 11.00 -45.99
C HIS A 635 10.21 12.40 -46.09
N LEU A 636 10.92 12.81 -45.05
CA LEU A 636 11.79 13.98 -45.06
C LEU A 636 13.22 13.50 -44.79
N LYS A 637 14.08 13.64 -45.80
CA LYS A 637 15.48 13.25 -45.70
C LYS A 637 16.29 14.40 -45.11
N GLY A 638 17.04 14.13 -44.04
CA GLY A 638 17.91 15.10 -43.41
C GLY A 638 18.76 14.51 -42.29
N ASP A 639 19.83 15.21 -41.92
CA ASP A 639 20.53 14.96 -40.67
C ASP A 639 20.03 15.93 -39.61
N ARG A 640 19.65 15.42 -38.43
CA ARG A 640 19.17 16.26 -37.32
C ARG A 640 20.29 17.10 -36.69
N GLN A 641 21.54 16.78 -37.01
CA GLN A 641 22.71 17.55 -36.60
C GLN A 641 22.99 18.73 -37.54
N ASP A 642 22.33 18.78 -38.70
CA ASP A 642 22.35 19.93 -39.59
C ASP A 642 21.24 20.90 -39.16
N PHE A 643 21.56 21.76 -38.20
CA PHE A 643 20.57 22.64 -37.56
C PHE A 643 19.94 23.64 -38.53
N ASP A 644 20.70 24.12 -39.51
CA ASP A 644 20.20 25.05 -40.53
C ASP A 644 19.22 24.35 -41.48
N PHE A 645 19.55 23.12 -41.89
CA PHE A 645 18.63 22.29 -42.66
C PHE A 645 17.36 21.98 -41.88
N VAL A 646 17.47 21.59 -40.60
CA VAL A 646 16.32 21.31 -39.73
C VAL A 646 15.42 22.54 -39.61
N LYS A 647 16.00 23.70 -39.31
CA LYS A 647 15.24 24.96 -39.19
C LYS A 647 14.50 25.30 -40.47
N THR A 648 15.20 25.29 -41.59
CA THR A 648 14.64 25.68 -42.89
C THR A 648 13.59 24.68 -43.37
N SER A 649 13.87 23.38 -43.28
CA SER A 649 13.01 22.33 -43.83
C SER A 649 11.75 22.09 -43.01
N LEU A 650 11.84 22.18 -41.67
CA LEU A 650 10.67 22.01 -40.81
C LEU A 650 9.76 23.23 -40.84
N ALA A 651 10.32 24.44 -40.84
CA ALA A 651 9.53 25.67 -40.99
C ALA A 651 8.77 25.72 -42.32
N ALA A 652 9.39 25.24 -43.41
CA ALA A 652 8.77 25.21 -44.73
C ALA A 652 7.63 24.20 -44.86
N LYS A 653 7.70 23.06 -44.15
CA LYS A 653 6.65 22.03 -44.20
C LYS A 653 5.50 22.30 -43.24
N GLY A 654 5.81 22.81 -42.04
CA GLY A 654 4.86 22.92 -40.93
C GLY A 654 4.44 21.54 -40.39
N PHE A 655 4.32 21.41 -39.07
CA PHE A 655 3.85 20.21 -38.40
C PHE A 655 3.06 20.59 -37.15
N ASP A 656 1.97 19.87 -36.89
CA ASP A 656 1.14 20.09 -35.70
C ASP A 656 1.74 19.37 -34.49
N VAL A 657 2.32 18.18 -34.70
CA VAL A 657 2.85 17.33 -33.63
C VAL A 657 4.19 16.73 -34.03
N VAL A 658 5.11 16.66 -33.07
CA VAL A 658 6.41 15.99 -33.21
C VAL A 658 6.49 14.81 -32.24
N TYR A 659 6.80 13.62 -32.77
CA TYR A 659 7.26 12.48 -31.98
C TYR A 659 8.78 12.36 -32.08
N ASP A 660 9.52 12.51 -30.97
CA ASP A 660 10.95 12.21 -30.91
C ASP A 660 11.21 10.87 -30.21
N ILE A 661 11.39 9.83 -31.02
CA ILE A 661 11.57 8.44 -30.61
C ILE A 661 13.06 8.04 -30.62
N ASN A 662 13.99 8.96 -30.88
CA ASN A 662 15.40 8.60 -31.03
C ASN A 662 16.05 8.13 -29.72
N VAL A 663 16.27 6.82 -29.64
CA VAL A 663 16.98 6.16 -28.55
C VAL A 663 18.42 5.86 -28.99
N LEU A 664 19.39 6.69 -28.57
CA LEU A 664 20.86 6.45 -28.51
C LEU A 664 21.83 6.75 -29.73
N SER A 665 22.47 7.93 -29.80
CA SER A 665 23.86 8.31 -30.24
C SER A 665 25.22 7.92 -29.58
N ARG A 666 25.57 6.69 -29.17
CA ARG A 666 26.76 6.25 -28.35
C ARG A 666 28.12 7.03 -28.13
N ASP A 667 28.25 8.35 -28.26
CA ASP A 667 29.50 9.12 -28.21
C ASP A 667 29.57 10.02 -26.96
N PHE A 668 30.71 9.96 -26.25
CA PHE A 668 31.02 10.66 -25.00
C PHE A 668 32.16 11.70 -25.20
N SER A 669 32.60 11.95 -26.44
CA SER A 669 33.89 12.61 -26.68
C SER A 669 33.86 14.11 -26.99
N ARG A 670 32.72 14.81 -26.96
CA ARG A 670 32.65 16.20 -27.45
C ARG A 670 31.97 17.14 -26.47
N ILE A 671 32.78 17.98 -25.82
CA ILE A 671 32.38 19.15 -25.05
C ILE A 671 32.03 20.25 -26.06
N SER A 672 30.78 20.71 -26.10
CA SER A 672 30.45 21.97 -26.75
C SER A 672 30.70 23.13 -25.78
N ALA A 673 31.01 24.31 -26.30
CA ALA A 673 31.31 25.53 -25.54
C ALA A 673 30.16 26.03 -24.62
N HIS A 674 29.03 25.31 -24.55
CA HIS A 674 27.83 25.68 -23.81
C HIS A 674 27.40 24.66 -22.73
N GLY A 675 28.23 23.66 -22.40
CA GLY A 675 28.10 22.93 -21.12
C GLY A 675 27.14 21.74 -21.02
N PHE A 676 26.57 21.26 -22.12
CA PHE A 676 25.75 20.02 -22.16
C PHE A 676 26.57 18.87 -22.80
N THR A 677 26.59 17.64 -22.24
CA THR A 677 27.37 16.49 -22.80
C THR A 677 26.66 15.12 -22.90
N GLY A 678 26.09 14.81 -24.07
CA GLY A 678 25.23 13.68 -24.44
C GLY A 678 24.45 14.09 -25.71
N ARG A 679 23.82 13.22 -26.52
CA ARG A 679 22.87 13.79 -27.52
C ARG A 679 21.64 14.24 -26.78
N GLU A 680 21.43 15.52 -26.83
CA GLU A 680 20.87 16.32 -25.74
C GLU A 680 19.97 17.39 -26.31
N ALA A 681 19.25 18.07 -25.40
CA ALA A 681 18.48 19.28 -25.57
C ALA A 681 18.90 20.19 -26.74
N VAL A 682 20.22 20.32 -27.00
CA VAL A 682 20.77 21.07 -28.14
C VAL A 682 20.22 20.66 -29.52
N GLU A 683 19.89 19.38 -29.75
CA GLU A 683 19.30 18.91 -31.01
C GLU A 683 17.78 19.15 -31.07
N VAL A 684 17.14 19.37 -29.91
CA VAL A 684 15.69 19.63 -29.80
C VAL A 684 15.39 21.11 -30.01
N ALA A 685 16.27 21.99 -29.54
CA ALA A 685 16.09 23.44 -29.68
C ALA A 685 15.84 23.92 -31.13
N PRO A 686 16.61 23.49 -32.16
CA PRO A 686 16.36 23.88 -33.55
C PRO A 686 14.98 23.45 -34.08
N ILE A 687 14.42 22.35 -33.56
CA ILE A 687 13.12 21.85 -33.98
C ILE A 687 12.00 22.71 -33.39
N LEU A 688 12.12 23.05 -32.10
CA LEU A 688 11.18 23.95 -31.42
C LEU A 688 11.24 25.35 -32.03
N ASP A 689 12.44 25.84 -32.35
CA ASP A 689 12.64 27.13 -33.02
C ASP A 689 11.96 27.16 -34.41
N ALA A 690 11.96 26.02 -35.13
CA ALA A 690 11.38 25.91 -36.47
C ALA A 690 9.85 25.78 -36.48
N LEU A 691 9.26 25.36 -35.36
CA LEU A 691 7.85 25.00 -35.23
C LEU A 691 7.22 25.76 -34.04
N PRO A 692 7.06 27.09 -34.13
CA PRO A 692 6.57 27.92 -33.01
C PRO A 692 5.10 27.65 -32.65
N ASN A 693 4.32 27.10 -33.57
CA ASN A 693 2.88 26.83 -33.39
C ASN A 693 2.59 25.35 -33.11
N LEU A 694 3.57 24.61 -32.59
CA LEU A 694 3.42 23.18 -32.34
C LEU A 694 2.31 22.91 -31.30
N GLU A 695 1.35 22.06 -31.64
CA GLU A 695 0.27 21.69 -30.72
C GLU A 695 0.78 20.77 -29.61
N GLN A 696 1.71 19.86 -29.92
CA GLN A 696 2.27 18.92 -28.94
C GLN A 696 3.65 18.37 -29.35
N TYR A 697 4.55 18.23 -28.38
CA TYR A 697 5.84 17.55 -28.52
C TYR A 697 5.88 16.27 -27.66
N ILE A 698 5.88 15.09 -28.29
CA ILE A 698 5.84 13.80 -27.59
C ILE A 698 7.23 13.14 -27.64
N TYR A 699 7.85 12.97 -26.47
CA TYR A 699 9.25 12.59 -26.30
C TYR A 699 9.41 11.19 -25.70
N CYS A 700 10.30 10.38 -26.28
CA CYS A 700 10.69 9.07 -25.73
C CYS A 700 11.91 9.19 -24.80
N SER A 701 11.65 9.39 -23.52
CA SER A 701 12.62 9.35 -22.43
C SER A 701 12.93 7.90 -21.99
N SER A 702 13.30 7.65 -20.73
CA SER A 702 13.57 6.30 -20.21
C SER A 702 13.43 6.28 -18.69
N ALA A 703 12.85 5.22 -18.13
CA ALA A 703 12.88 5.00 -16.67
C ALA A 703 14.32 4.84 -16.15
N GLY A 704 15.29 4.59 -17.04
CA GLY A 704 16.71 4.52 -16.69
C GLY A 704 17.32 5.81 -16.15
N VAL A 705 16.55 6.90 -16.14
CA VAL A 705 16.90 8.21 -15.56
C VAL A 705 16.70 8.27 -14.04
N TYR A 706 15.90 7.38 -13.43
CA TYR A 706 15.66 7.43 -11.98
C TYR A 706 16.94 7.16 -11.17
N LEU A 707 17.04 7.84 -10.03
CA LEU A 707 18.05 7.57 -9.02
C LEU A 707 17.79 6.22 -8.37
N LYS A 708 18.86 5.47 -8.10
CA LYS A 708 18.77 4.19 -7.38
C LYS A 708 18.02 4.39 -6.06
N SER A 709 17.03 3.55 -5.81
CA SER A 709 16.15 3.61 -4.65
C SER A 709 15.80 2.20 -4.18
N ASP A 710 15.79 2.01 -2.86
CA ASP A 710 15.30 0.77 -2.22
C ASP A 710 13.78 0.79 -2.00
N LEU A 711 13.17 1.97 -2.18
CA LEU A 711 11.75 2.07 -2.39
C LEU A 711 11.53 1.84 -3.88
N LEU A 712 10.74 0.83 -4.24
CA LEU A 712 10.27 0.52 -5.61
C LEU A 712 8.77 0.15 -5.55
N PRO A 713 8.01 0.21 -6.65
CA PRO A 713 8.37 0.61 -8.02
C PRO A 713 8.69 2.11 -8.12
N HIS A 714 9.41 2.51 -9.16
CA HIS A 714 9.60 3.93 -9.47
C HIS A 714 8.29 4.60 -9.93
N PHE A 715 8.05 5.82 -9.44
CA PHE A 715 6.97 6.71 -9.90
C PHE A 715 7.54 7.92 -10.62
N GLU A 716 6.75 8.60 -11.45
CA GLU A 716 7.20 9.73 -12.27
C GLU A 716 7.72 10.92 -11.47
N THR A 717 7.33 11.01 -10.19
CA THR A 717 7.75 12.01 -9.22
C THR A 717 9.00 11.63 -8.43
N ASP A 718 9.52 10.41 -8.59
CA ASP A 718 10.73 9.97 -7.92
C ASP A 718 11.96 10.73 -8.42
N ALA A 719 12.96 10.85 -7.55
CA ALA A 719 14.20 11.54 -7.85
C ALA A 719 14.89 10.92 -9.07
N VAL A 720 15.39 11.77 -9.96
CA VAL A 720 16.19 11.39 -11.12
C VAL A 720 17.68 11.49 -10.79
N ASP A 721 18.51 10.69 -11.45
CA ASP A 721 19.96 10.67 -11.29
C ASP A 721 20.63 11.65 -12.27
N PRO A 722 21.20 12.77 -11.80
CA PRO A 722 21.92 13.71 -12.67
C PRO A 722 23.16 13.09 -13.31
N LYS A 723 23.70 12.01 -12.72
CA LYS A 723 24.84 11.25 -13.24
C LYS A 723 24.41 10.06 -14.10
N SER A 724 23.11 9.95 -14.41
CA SER A 724 22.59 8.85 -15.21
C SER A 724 23.29 8.80 -16.57
N ARG A 725 23.57 7.60 -17.05
CA ARG A 725 23.95 7.38 -18.46
C ARG A 725 22.90 7.88 -19.46
N HIS A 726 21.69 8.17 -18.98
CA HIS A 726 20.57 8.72 -19.71
C HIS A 726 20.36 10.23 -19.45
N LYS A 727 21.33 10.94 -18.83
CA LYS A 727 21.19 12.36 -18.47
C LYS A 727 20.72 13.27 -19.61
N GLY A 728 21.13 13.01 -20.86
CA GLY A 728 20.68 13.83 -21.97
C GLY A 728 19.16 13.76 -22.22
N LYS A 729 18.49 12.69 -21.78
CA LYS A 729 17.02 12.60 -21.77
C LYS A 729 16.39 13.52 -20.73
N LEU A 730 17.01 13.65 -19.56
CA LEU A 730 16.58 14.58 -18.51
C LEU A 730 16.80 16.04 -18.92
N GLU A 731 17.91 16.32 -19.59
CA GLU A 731 18.19 17.65 -20.13
C GLU A 731 17.16 18.04 -21.19
N THR A 732 16.75 17.12 -22.06
CA THR A 732 15.64 17.35 -23.01
C THR A 732 14.32 17.59 -22.31
N GLU A 733 13.94 16.79 -21.30
CA GLU A 733 12.73 17.04 -20.50
C GLU A 733 12.77 18.43 -19.85
N SER A 734 13.93 18.83 -19.31
CA SER A 734 14.13 20.15 -18.70
C SER A 734 14.04 21.29 -19.72
N LEU A 735 14.55 21.09 -20.93
CA LEU A 735 14.43 22.06 -22.02
C LEU A 735 12.96 22.24 -22.44
N LEU A 736 12.23 21.13 -22.62
CA LEU A 736 10.81 21.18 -23.00
C LEU A 736 9.98 21.94 -21.96
N GLU A 737 10.26 21.69 -20.68
CA GLU A 737 9.66 22.44 -19.57
C GLU A 737 10.02 23.93 -19.62
N THR A 738 11.30 24.26 -19.83
CA THR A 738 11.79 25.65 -19.86
C THR A 738 11.25 26.44 -21.06
N ARG A 739 11.01 25.77 -22.19
CA ARG A 739 10.44 26.38 -23.41
C ARG A 739 8.92 26.54 -23.34
N ASP A 740 8.29 26.06 -22.27
CA ASP A 740 6.85 26.14 -21.99
C ASP A 740 5.93 25.57 -23.09
N VAL A 741 6.47 24.72 -23.96
CA VAL A 741 5.70 24.04 -25.03
C VAL A 741 4.77 22.98 -24.43
N ASN A 742 3.68 22.64 -25.12
CA ASN A 742 2.88 21.49 -24.73
C ASN A 742 3.65 20.20 -25.01
N TRP A 743 4.21 19.55 -23.99
CA TRP A 743 5.02 18.35 -24.16
C TRP A 743 4.47 17.14 -23.40
N THR A 744 4.81 15.93 -23.85
CA THR A 744 4.56 14.69 -23.11
C THR A 744 5.82 13.83 -23.13
N SER A 745 6.32 13.39 -21.97
CA SER A 745 7.47 12.49 -21.89
C SER A 745 7.02 11.08 -21.51
N ILE A 746 7.36 10.10 -22.32
CA ILE A 746 7.16 8.70 -22.02
C ILE A 746 8.49 8.10 -21.59
N ARG A 747 8.53 7.43 -20.43
CA ARG A 747 9.69 6.77 -19.84
C ARG A 747 9.50 5.25 -19.85
N PRO A 748 9.89 4.55 -20.93
CA PRO A 748 9.86 3.10 -20.96
C PRO A 748 10.91 2.50 -20.02
N VAL A 749 10.61 1.34 -19.43
CA VAL A 749 11.59 0.52 -18.66
C VAL A 749 12.43 -0.31 -19.64
N TYR A 750 12.43 -1.64 -19.56
CA TYR A 750 13.00 -2.52 -20.57
C TYR A 750 11.94 -2.84 -21.61
N ILE A 751 12.22 -2.59 -22.88
CA ILE A 751 11.28 -2.84 -23.98
C ILE A 751 11.82 -3.96 -24.85
N TYR A 752 10.92 -4.87 -25.20
CA TYR A 752 11.21 -6.09 -25.91
C TYR A 752 10.13 -6.35 -26.96
N GLY A 753 10.35 -7.35 -27.83
CA GLY A 753 9.47 -7.65 -28.94
C GLY A 753 10.16 -7.57 -30.30
N PRO A 754 9.42 -7.81 -31.39
CA PRO A 754 10.00 -7.96 -32.72
C PRO A 754 10.75 -6.71 -33.21
N LEU A 755 11.83 -6.93 -33.97
CA LEU A 755 12.72 -5.91 -34.54
C LEU A 755 13.50 -5.08 -33.51
N ASN A 756 13.61 -5.55 -32.27
CA ASN A 756 14.44 -4.90 -31.27
C ASN A 756 15.91 -4.94 -31.71
N TYR A 757 16.57 -3.78 -31.77
CA TYR A 757 17.99 -3.69 -32.17
C TYR A 757 18.95 -3.99 -31.01
N ASN A 758 18.44 -4.07 -29.77
CA ASN A 758 19.21 -4.47 -28.60
C ASN A 758 18.34 -5.37 -27.68
N PRO A 759 17.97 -6.57 -28.17
CA PRO A 759 17.09 -7.47 -27.44
C PRO A 759 17.83 -8.07 -26.24
N VAL A 760 17.29 -7.84 -25.06
CA VAL A 760 17.84 -8.36 -23.79
C VAL A 760 17.39 -9.79 -23.55
N GLU A 761 16.22 -10.16 -24.07
CA GLU A 761 15.65 -11.50 -24.06
C GLU A 761 16.45 -12.48 -24.93
N GLU A 762 17.06 -12.00 -26.01
CA GLU A 762 17.90 -12.81 -26.92
C GLU A 762 19.08 -13.45 -26.16
N TRP A 763 19.58 -12.77 -25.12
CA TRP A 763 20.64 -13.30 -24.26
C TRP A 763 20.22 -14.62 -23.57
N PHE A 764 18.95 -14.75 -23.16
CA PHE A 764 18.43 -15.98 -22.58
C PHE A 764 18.19 -17.03 -23.66
N PHE A 765 17.58 -16.65 -24.79
CA PHE A 765 17.29 -17.59 -25.87
C PHE A 765 18.53 -18.24 -26.46
N HIS A 766 19.66 -17.53 -26.57
CA HIS A 766 20.94 -18.13 -27.00
C HIS A 766 21.40 -19.25 -26.08
N ARG A 767 21.27 -19.09 -24.75
CA ARG A 767 21.67 -20.09 -23.74
C ARG A 767 20.73 -21.28 -23.74
N LEU A 768 19.43 -21.02 -23.82
CA LEU A 768 18.39 -22.04 -23.91
C LEU A 768 18.54 -22.88 -25.17
N LYS A 769 18.71 -22.25 -26.34
CA LYS A 769 18.92 -22.95 -27.62
C LYS A 769 20.20 -23.79 -27.64
N ALA A 770 21.24 -23.36 -26.91
CA ALA A 770 22.48 -24.11 -26.77
C ALA A 770 22.43 -25.20 -25.68
N GLY A 771 21.33 -25.33 -24.94
CA GLY A 771 21.20 -26.28 -23.83
C GLY A 771 22.17 -26.00 -22.67
N ARG A 772 22.54 -24.74 -22.45
CA ARG A 772 23.53 -24.33 -21.44
C ARG A 772 22.87 -23.83 -20.15
N PRO A 773 23.49 -24.03 -18.97
CA PRO A 773 23.05 -23.38 -17.74
C PRO A 773 23.03 -21.86 -17.88
N ILE A 774 22.06 -21.20 -17.23
CA ILE A 774 21.90 -19.75 -17.27
C ILE A 774 22.56 -19.13 -16.04
N PRO A 775 23.69 -18.39 -16.19
CA PRO A 775 24.33 -17.71 -15.07
C PRO A 775 23.52 -16.48 -14.64
N VAL A 776 23.02 -16.48 -13.40
CA VAL A 776 22.22 -15.37 -12.82
C VAL A 776 22.98 -14.74 -11.64
N PRO A 777 23.12 -13.41 -11.57
CA PRO A 777 23.86 -12.75 -10.49
C PRO A 777 23.11 -12.78 -9.16
N GLY A 778 23.83 -12.95 -8.06
CA GLY A 778 23.29 -12.99 -6.70
C GLY A 778 22.34 -14.18 -6.52
N ALA A 779 21.27 -13.99 -5.73
CA ALA A 779 20.25 -15.02 -5.50
C ALA A 779 19.16 -15.06 -6.60
N GLY A 780 19.29 -14.22 -7.64
CA GLY A 780 18.29 -14.14 -8.73
C GLY A 780 16.94 -13.55 -8.35
N ASN A 781 16.79 -13.02 -7.13
CA ASN A 781 15.56 -12.44 -6.60
C ASN A 781 15.37 -10.95 -6.95
N GLN A 782 16.35 -10.34 -7.64
CA GLN A 782 16.25 -8.98 -8.15
C GLN A 782 15.07 -8.89 -9.12
N ILE A 783 14.24 -7.85 -8.93
CA ILE A 783 13.00 -7.65 -9.68
C ILE A 783 13.25 -6.70 -10.83
N THR A 784 12.83 -7.07 -12.03
CA THR A 784 12.83 -6.24 -13.21
C THR A 784 11.43 -6.22 -13.84
N GLN A 785 11.25 -5.42 -14.87
CA GLN A 785 9.98 -5.28 -15.58
C GLN A 785 10.23 -5.00 -17.05
N LEU A 786 9.49 -5.71 -17.90
CA LEU A 786 9.61 -5.62 -19.35
C LEU A 786 8.25 -5.26 -19.95
N GLY A 787 8.22 -4.34 -20.91
CA GLY A 787 7.04 -3.95 -21.67
C GLY A 787 7.17 -4.29 -23.15
N HIS A 788 6.08 -4.72 -23.77
CA HIS A 788 6.09 -5.07 -25.19
C HIS A 788 6.07 -3.82 -26.08
N VAL A 789 6.77 -3.87 -27.22
CA VAL A 789 6.88 -2.71 -28.13
C VAL A 789 5.54 -2.22 -28.68
N LYS A 790 4.60 -3.13 -28.93
CA LYS A 790 3.25 -2.78 -29.40
C LYS A 790 2.48 -2.00 -28.33
N ASP A 791 2.54 -2.45 -27.07
CA ASP A 791 1.90 -1.74 -25.96
C ASP A 791 2.47 -0.34 -25.78
N LEU A 792 3.80 -0.19 -25.93
CA LEU A 792 4.46 1.12 -25.90
C LEU A 792 4.00 2.02 -27.05
N ALA A 793 3.88 1.49 -28.27
CA ALA A 793 3.38 2.25 -29.40
C ALA A 793 1.92 2.73 -29.17
N THR A 794 1.07 1.88 -28.61
CA THR A 794 -0.29 2.24 -28.19
C THR A 794 -0.30 3.37 -27.15
N ALA A 795 0.62 3.35 -26.17
CA ALA A 795 0.74 4.44 -25.20
C ALA A 795 1.08 5.79 -25.86
N PHE A 796 1.97 5.79 -26.85
CA PHE A 796 2.31 6.98 -27.63
C PHE A 796 1.12 7.53 -28.41
N VAL A 797 0.27 6.67 -28.97
CA VAL A 797 -0.96 7.09 -29.67
C VAL A 797 -1.98 7.68 -28.68
N LEU A 798 -2.20 7.05 -27.53
CA LEU A 798 -3.13 7.55 -26.51
C LEU A 798 -2.72 8.86 -25.85
N ALA A 799 -1.44 9.24 -25.96
CA ALA A 799 -0.94 10.53 -25.51
C ALA A 799 -1.26 11.68 -26.49
N LEU A 800 -1.52 11.38 -27.77
CA LEU A 800 -1.76 12.36 -28.82
C LEU A 800 -3.04 13.16 -28.54
N GLY A 801 -2.91 14.49 -28.40
CA GLY A 801 -4.04 15.38 -28.16
C GLY A 801 -4.78 15.17 -26.85
N ASN A 802 -4.28 14.29 -25.97
CA ASN A 802 -4.92 14.02 -24.68
C ASN A 802 -4.61 15.17 -23.69
N PRO A 803 -5.62 15.90 -23.19
CA PRO A 803 -5.38 17.03 -22.29
C PRO A 803 -4.66 16.63 -21.00
N LYS A 804 -4.86 15.40 -20.53
CA LYS A 804 -4.18 14.86 -19.34
C LYS A 804 -2.71 14.51 -19.60
N ALA A 805 -2.31 14.38 -20.86
CA ALA A 805 -0.92 14.11 -21.22
C ALA A 805 -0.07 15.39 -21.31
N SER A 806 -0.69 16.57 -21.29
CA SER A 806 -0.02 17.86 -21.44
C SER A 806 0.91 18.16 -20.27
N LYS A 807 2.18 18.44 -20.58
CA LYS A 807 3.28 18.70 -19.63
C LYS A 807 3.42 17.60 -18.58
N GLN A 808 3.19 16.35 -18.99
CA GLN A 808 3.26 15.19 -18.11
C GLN A 808 4.33 14.19 -18.53
N VAL A 809 4.84 13.48 -17.53
CA VAL A 809 5.66 12.28 -17.67
C VAL A 809 4.80 11.03 -17.42
N PHE A 810 5.03 9.95 -18.16
CA PHE A 810 4.41 8.64 -17.96
C PHE A 810 5.43 7.50 -18.02
N ASN A 811 5.43 6.62 -17.03
CA ASN A 811 6.16 5.35 -17.06
C ASN A 811 5.36 4.30 -17.83
N ILE A 812 6.02 3.59 -18.74
CA ILE A 812 5.40 2.56 -19.58
C ILE A 812 6.19 1.25 -19.51
N SER A 813 5.52 0.15 -19.16
CA SER A 813 6.10 -1.19 -19.05
C SER A 813 5.01 -2.28 -18.95
N GLY A 814 5.38 -3.55 -18.82
CA GLY A 814 4.40 -4.64 -18.65
C GLY A 814 3.66 -4.56 -17.31
N ALA A 815 2.49 -5.18 -17.23
CA ALA A 815 1.62 -5.11 -16.04
C ALA A 815 2.21 -5.78 -14.78
N LYS A 816 3.16 -6.71 -14.94
CA LYS A 816 3.74 -7.49 -13.84
C LYS A 816 5.25 -7.32 -13.81
N TYR A 817 5.81 -7.41 -12.62
CA TYR A 817 7.26 -7.50 -12.42
C TYR A 817 7.69 -8.96 -12.40
N VAL A 818 8.97 -9.21 -12.63
CA VAL A 818 9.55 -10.56 -12.73
C VAL A 818 10.92 -10.58 -12.07
N THR A 819 11.27 -11.67 -11.39
CA THR A 819 12.64 -11.87 -10.88
C THR A 819 13.59 -12.28 -12.01
N PHE A 820 14.90 -12.23 -11.81
CA PHE A 820 15.85 -12.73 -12.82
C PHE A 820 15.66 -14.22 -13.11
N ASP A 821 15.47 -15.03 -12.08
CA ASP A 821 15.15 -16.46 -12.23
C ASP A 821 13.82 -16.66 -12.97
N GLY A 822 12.80 -15.88 -12.58
CA GLY A 822 11.47 -15.93 -13.21
C GLY A 822 11.53 -15.58 -14.69
N LEU A 823 12.38 -14.62 -15.07
CA LEU A 823 12.56 -14.22 -16.46
C LEU A 823 13.25 -15.31 -17.29
N ALA A 824 14.26 -15.98 -16.72
CA ALA A 824 14.91 -17.12 -17.37
C ALA A 824 13.90 -18.25 -17.67
N ARG A 825 13.06 -18.60 -16.68
CA ARG A 825 11.98 -19.59 -16.85
C ARG A 825 10.90 -19.12 -17.83
N ALA A 826 10.55 -17.83 -17.81
CA ALA A 826 9.60 -17.25 -18.76
C ALA A 826 10.12 -17.33 -20.21
N CYS A 827 11.40 -17.06 -20.43
CA CYS A 827 12.04 -17.23 -21.75
C CYS A 827 12.04 -18.70 -22.20
N ALA A 828 12.34 -19.64 -21.30
CA ALA A 828 12.28 -21.07 -21.61
C ALA A 828 10.88 -21.49 -22.05
N LYS A 829 9.86 -21.11 -21.28
CA LYS A 829 8.46 -21.37 -21.60
C LYS A 829 8.05 -20.75 -22.95
N ALA A 830 8.43 -19.50 -23.20
CA ALA A 830 8.11 -18.79 -24.43
C ALA A 830 8.73 -19.43 -25.68
N GLY A 831 9.96 -19.95 -25.57
CA GLY A 831 10.65 -20.62 -26.67
C GLY A 831 10.34 -22.12 -26.81
N GLY A 832 9.51 -22.68 -25.93
CA GLY A 832 9.21 -24.13 -25.91
C GLY A 832 10.39 -25.00 -25.46
N PHE A 833 11.30 -24.45 -24.64
CA PHE A 833 12.45 -25.18 -24.10
C PHE A 833 12.11 -25.88 -22.77
N PRO A 834 12.86 -26.93 -22.38
CA PRO A 834 12.81 -27.47 -21.03
C PRO A 834 13.11 -26.40 -19.98
N GLU A 835 12.72 -26.67 -18.73
CA GLU A 835 13.03 -25.79 -17.60
C GLU A 835 14.55 -25.62 -17.46
N PRO A 836 15.05 -24.37 -17.40
CA PRO A 836 16.48 -24.13 -17.47
C PRO A 836 17.17 -24.45 -16.16
N GLU A 837 18.38 -25.02 -16.26
CA GLU A 837 19.33 -25.02 -15.16
C GLU A 837 19.82 -23.57 -14.92
N ILE A 838 19.65 -23.07 -13.70
CA ILE A 838 20.08 -21.71 -13.31
C ILE A 838 21.27 -21.85 -12.36
N VAL A 839 22.35 -21.15 -12.67
CA VAL A 839 23.56 -21.12 -11.84
C VAL A 839 23.73 -19.72 -11.27
N HIS A 840 23.60 -19.60 -9.95
CA HIS A 840 23.81 -18.34 -9.25
C HIS A 840 25.30 -18.05 -9.06
N TYR A 841 25.72 -16.80 -9.27
CA TYR A 841 27.10 -16.38 -9.06
C TYR A 841 27.16 -15.01 -8.37
N ASN A 842 28.20 -14.78 -7.56
CA ASN A 842 28.46 -13.46 -7.00
C ASN A 842 29.28 -12.63 -8.02
N PRO A 843 28.75 -11.51 -8.55
CA PRO A 843 29.47 -10.71 -9.54
C PRO A 843 30.81 -10.15 -9.06
N LYS A 844 31.00 -10.00 -7.73
CA LYS A 844 32.26 -9.52 -7.14
C LYS A 844 33.41 -10.52 -7.27
N ASP A 845 33.10 -11.78 -7.56
CA ASP A 845 34.09 -12.86 -7.62
C ASP A 845 34.77 -12.99 -8.99
N PHE A 846 34.44 -12.11 -9.94
CA PHE A 846 34.87 -12.15 -11.33
C PHE A 846 35.22 -10.76 -11.85
N ASP A 847 36.25 -10.70 -12.71
CA ASP A 847 36.54 -9.51 -13.53
C ASP A 847 36.21 -9.82 -14.99
N PHE A 848 35.11 -9.25 -15.48
CA PHE A 848 34.66 -9.40 -16.86
C PHE A 848 35.22 -8.33 -17.82
N GLY A 849 36.10 -7.45 -17.33
CA GLY A 849 36.60 -6.30 -18.08
C GLY A 849 35.45 -5.40 -18.56
N LYS A 850 35.40 -5.11 -19.87
CA LYS A 850 34.33 -4.30 -20.49
C LYS A 850 33.08 -5.10 -20.86
N LYS A 851 33.10 -6.43 -20.72
CA LYS A 851 31.97 -7.30 -21.08
C LYS A 851 30.91 -7.28 -19.99
N LYS A 852 29.66 -7.53 -20.39
CA LYS A 852 28.53 -7.69 -19.46
C LYS A 852 28.19 -9.16 -19.35
N ALA A 853 28.39 -9.74 -18.18
CA ALA A 853 28.01 -11.12 -17.89
C ALA A 853 26.49 -11.31 -17.76
N PHE A 854 25.73 -10.23 -17.53
CA PHE A 854 24.27 -10.27 -17.42
C PHE A 854 23.64 -9.04 -18.13
N PRO A 855 22.49 -9.18 -18.82
CA PRO A 855 21.95 -8.10 -19.66
C PRO A 855 21.24 -6.99 -18.85
N PHE A 856 20.84 -7.27 -17.61
CA PHE A 856 20.16 -6.32 -16.73
C PHE A 856 21.12 -5.64 -15.74
N ARG A 857 20.65 -4.56 -15.10
CA ARG A 857 21.36 -3.94 -13.97
C ARG A 857 21.27 -4.89 -12.78
N ASP A 858 22.35 -5.08 -12.02
CA ASP A 858 22.33 -5.88 -10.80
C ASP A 858 21.70 -5.12 -9.63
N GLN A 859 20.38 -4.89 -9.72
CA GLN A 859 19.53 -4.27 -8.72
C GLN A 859 18.06 -4.49 -9.09
N HIS A 860 17.15 -4.29 -8.13
CA HIS A 860 15.75 -4.12 -8.45
C HIS A 860 15.53 -2.87 -9.32
N PHE A 861 14.77 -2.99 -10.40
CA PHE A 861 14.49 -1.89 -11.33
C PHE A 861 13.18 -2.10 -12.10
N PHE A 862 12.12 -1.49 -11.59
CA PHE A 862 10.77 -1.56 -12.15
C PHE A 862 10.01 -0.26 -11.82
N ALA A 863 8.97 0.05 -12.57
CA ALA A 863 8.22 1.30 -12.47
C ALA A 863 6.70 1.05 -12.44
N SER A 864 5.98 1.91 -11.73
CA SER A 864 4.52 1.88 -11.70
C SER A 864 4.00 2.38 -13.03
N ILE A 865 2.98 1.71 -13.57
CA ILE A 865 2.27 2.11 -14.78
C ILE A 865 0.90 2.73 -14.48
N GLU A 866 0.56 2.90 -13.21
CA GLU A 866 -0.78 3.32 -12.78
C GLU A 866 -1.17 4.67 -13.37
N LYS A 867 -0.24 5.62 -13.45
CA LYS A 867 -0.51 6.94 -14.03
C LYS A 867 -0.96 6.84 -15.49
N ALA A 868 -0.27 6.03 -16.29
CA ALA A 868 -0.66 5.79 -17.68
C ALA A 868 -2.03 5.10 -17.77
N THR A 869 -2.33 4.15 -16.88
CA THR A 869 -3.63 3.48 -16.84
C THR A 869 -4.77 4.41 -16.44
N LEU A 870 -4.55 5.30 -15.48
CA LEU A 870 -5.59 6.21 -14.97
C LEU A 870 -5.82 7.42 -15.88
N GLU A 871 -4.75 8.02 -16.39
CA GLU A 871 -4.82 9.29 -17.12
C GLU A 871 -4.97 9.10 -18.63
N LEU A 872 -4.30 8.09 -19.20
CA LEU A 872 -4.39 7.78 -20.63
C LEU A 872 -5.43 6.69 -20.94
N GLY A 873 -5.95 6.00 -19.92
CA GLY A 873 -6.78 4.80 -20.12
C GLY A 873 -5.99 3.61 -20.70
N TRP A 874 -4.66 3.66 -20.63
CA TRP A 874 -3.77 2.69 -21.25
C TRP A 874 -3.61 1.41 -20.41
N LYS A 875 -3.66 0.25 -21.05
CA LYS A 875 -3.34 -1.04 -20.42
C LYS A 875 -2.48 -1.87 -21.37
N PRO A 876 -1.45 -2.55 -20.87
CA PRO A 876 -0.69 -3.47 -21.71
C PRO A 876 -1.56 -4.67 -22.09
N GLU A 877 -1.53 -5.05 -23.35
CA GLU A 877 -2.27 -6.19 -23.90
C GLU A 877 -1.46 -7.48 -23.78
N TYR A 878 -0.13 -7.38 -23.83
CA TYR A 878 0.75 -8.53 -23.75
C TYR A 878 1.08 -8.87 -22.29
N ASP A 879 0.82 -10.12 -21.91
CA ASP A 879 1.51 -10.68 -20.75
C ASP A 879 2.99 -10.95 -21.09
N LEU A 880 3.82 -11.19 -20.05
CA LEU A 880 5.26 -11.38 -20.24
C LEU A 880 5.59 -12.62 -21.10
N VAL A 881 4.91 -13.74 -20.90
CA VAL A 881 5.22 -14.99 -21.62
C VAL A 881 4.70 -14.91 -23.06
N GLU A 882 3.49 -14.40 -23.25
CA GLU A 882 2.89 -14.16 -24.57
C GLU A 882 3.74 -13.21 -25.40
N GLY A 883 4.17 -12.07 -24.85
CA GLY A 883 5.04 -11.17 -25.57
C GLY A 883 6.42 -11.78 -25.82
N LEU A 884 6.98 -12.57 -24.89
CA LEU A 884 8.28 -13.22 -25.11
C LEU A 884 8.16 -14.27 -26.22
N THR A 885 7.00 -14.91 -26.33
CA THR A 885 6.65 -15.85 -27.41
C THR A 885 6.54 -15.10 -28.74
N ASP A 886 5.94 -13.89 -28.75
CA ASP A 886 5.90 -13.00 -29.93
C ASP A 886 7.33 -12.66 -30.40
N SER A 887 8.18 -12.21 -29.47
CA SER A 887 9.60 -11.91 -29.76
C SER A 887 10.36 -13.13 -30.28
N TYR A 888 10.19 -14.29 -29.64
CA TYR A 888 10.84 -15.53 -30.07
C TYR A 888 10.37 -15.95 -31.48
N ASN A 889 9.06 -16.05 -31.71
CA ASN A 889 8.50 -16.58 -32.95
C ASN A 889 8.71 -15.67 -34.15
N LEU A 890 8.81 -14.35 -33.94
CA LEU A 890 8.93 -13.37 -35.01
C LEU A 890 10.37 -12.95 -35.29
N ASP A 891 11.29 -13.12 -34.34
CA ASP A 891 12.73 -12.89 -34.54
C ASP A 891 13.57 -14.17 -34.31
N PHE A 892 13.88 -14.48 -33.04
CA PHE A 892 14.95 -15.44 -32.72
C PHE A 892 14.72 -16.85 -33.30
N GLY A 893 13.50 -17.38 -33.17
CA GLY A 893 13.10 -18.71 -33.64
C GLY A 893 13.13 -18.86 -35.16
N ARG A 894 13.09 -17.75 -35.91
CA ARG A 894 13.24 -17.71 -37.38
C ARG A 894 14.70 -17.62 -37.83
N GLY A 895 15.64 -17.58 -36.88
CA GLY A 895 17.06 -17.40 -37.19
C GLY A 895 17.45 -15.96 -37.53
N THR A 896 16.58 -14.97 -37.27
CA THR A 896 16.85 -13.54 -37.54
C THR A 896 17.44 -12.81 -36.33
N PHE A 897 18.17 -13.54 -35.48
CA PHE A 897 18.80 -13.02 -34.27
C PHE A 897 19.84 -11.94 -34.57
N ARG A 898 19.90 -10.91 -33.71
CA ARG A 898 20.60 -9.66 -34.03
C ARG A 898 22.07 -9.69 -33.67
N LYS A 899 22.45 -10.54 -32.72
CA LYS A 899 23.85 -10.70 -32.28
C LYS A 899 24.19 -12.18 -32.27
N ALA A 900 25.41 -12.51 -32.67
CA ALA A 900 25.94 -13.84 -32.42
C ALA A 900 25.98 -14.12 -30.91
N ALA A 901 25.78 -15.37 -30.53
CA ALA A 901 25.90 -15.77 -29.14
C ALA A 901 27.35 -15.52 -28.65
N ASP A 902 27.48 -14.86 -27.49
CA ASP A 902 28.74 -14.74 -26.75
C ASP A 902 28.55 -15.44 -25.40
N PHE A 903 29.31 -16.53 -25.21
CA PHE A 903 29.31 -17.36 -24.00
C PHE A 903 30.58 -17.18 -23.15
N THR A 904 31.49 -16.28 -23.53
CA THR A 904 32.80 -16.15 -22.88
C THR A 904 32.71 -15.84 -21.39
N THR A 905 31.78 -14.98 -20.97
CA THR A 905 31.54 -14.70 -19.54
C THR A 905 30.92 -15.87 -18.81
N ASP A 906 30.14 -16.70 -19.51
CA ASP A 906 29.49 -17.88 -18.95
C ASP A 906 30.53 -18.95 -18.68
N ASP A 907 31.45 -19.18 -19.63
CA ASP A 907 32.55 -20.12 -19.47
C ASP A 907 33.44 -19.74 -18.26
N MET A 908 33.64 -18.44 -18.01
CA MET A 908 34.35 -17.97 -16.81
C MET A 908 33.61 -18.32 -15.53
N ILE A 909 32.29 -18.15 -15.51
CA ILE A 909 31.44 -18.41 -14.32
C ILE A 909 31.34 -19.92 -14.07
N LEU A 910 31.03 -20.69 -15.11
CA LEU A 910 30.82 -22.14 -15.04
C LEU A 910 32.13 -22.92 -14.89
N GLY A 911 33.26 -22.37 -15.38
CA GLY A 911 34.57 -22.99 -15.28
C GLY A 911 35.21 -22.92 -13.89
N LYS A 912 34.71 -22.05 -13.00
CA LYS A 912 35.11 -21.99 -11.60
C LYS A 912 34.44 -23.17 -10.88
N LYS A 913 35.09 -24.34 -10.88
CA LYS A 913 34.65 -25.52 -10.12
C LYS A 913 34.22 -25.06 -8.72
N LEU A 914 32.97 -25.34 -8.36
CA LEU A 914 32.48 -25.32 -6.99
C LEU A 914 33.46 -26.13 -6.14
N VAL A 915 34.37 -25.44 -5.44
CA VAL A 915 35.11 -26.07 -4.36
C VAL A 915 34.10 -26.26 -3.24
N SER A 916 33.48 -27.43 -3.19
CA SER A 916 32.71 -27.88 -2.04
C SER A 916 33.63 -27.87 -0.82
N VAL A 917 33.37 -26.95 0.11
CA VAL A 917 33.73 -27.07 1.53
C VAL A 917 32.48 -26.83 2.33
#